data_AF-A0A117T0V7-F1
#
_entry.id   AF-A0A117T0V7-F1
#
_cell.length_a   1.000
_cell.length_b   1.000
_cell.length_c   1.000
_cell.angle_alpha   90.00
_cell.angle_beta   90.00
_cell.angle_gamma   90.00
#
_symmetry.space_group_name_H-M   'P 1'
#
loop_
_entity.id
_entity.type
_entity.pdbx_description
1 polymer ?
#
loop_
_entity_poly.entity_id
_entity_poly.type
_entity_poly.pdbx_seq_one_letter_code
_entity_poly.pdbx_strand_id
1 'polypeptide(L)'
;MSSSAGDRGLTMHWAFDEGTGASTMESVTKTVNDVHYVFNNAEFTTPCTPPWRQGVAGSSLLFDGYSTYIAHSAHEEERNGEPEFLPALSIGAWVAPRTYEWGHEGKLAAIVNRHNKDAKQGYLLGMFRHGSWSFQIGLEGGEWIEIWSPDGYELPKNEWSYVNAVFNGDKGKLKLYLNGSEIASAAAPAGSRLAQAADTDLLIGRNNHSSKLAEVFSLHMFSGLMDELKIYSRALSSEEVAASYQAVLALHGGVRPQVEYDDIRLDRTPLLADRHRPQYHVSPPAHWMNEPHAPIYFDGQYHLFYQHNPQGPYFHHIHWGHWVSEDLVHWRDLPIALAPEKDQLAPDGIWSGSATYDADGLPVLFFTAGNDSASPNQSVALARSTYSEDKDPDLVRWIKHPEPLIVQQQGMGAFGDFRDPFVWKDEDGWYALVGSGTEGGAGAALAFTSKDMLNWTYKGSFFEADIQKFPYLGPIWELPVFLPLGSDKQGVSKHLLLVSPVGAGADVEVFYWIGQLDKHSLSFLPDQEEPQLMDVGDFHFTGPSGMVDPVTGRNIVFTIAQGDRTSVLEYQSGWAHNGGLPVSVYLREDGRLGIEPIQELRSLRGEKRLSLHDKSLIEANEQLKAIQGDMLEIQLEMERGSAAQLGIKVRCTPDGEEETLLYYDWKESMLLADRTKTSQHSEEKCSGIQGGKLELCGENLKLHLYLDRSMVEAYANGLKSLTTRVYPGRKDALGLELWGDGEALVKSMDIWEMKSIW
;
A
#
# COMPACT_ATOMS: atom_id res chain seq x y z
N MET A 1 21.88 32.76 35.15
CA MET A 1 20.92 32.51 34.05
C MET A 1 19.61 32.16 34.72
N SER A 2 18.60 33.04 34.66
CA SER A 2 17.36 32.86 35.41
C SER A 2 16.53 31.74 34.76
N SER A 3 16.34 30.63 35.48
CA SER A 3 15.32 29.64 35.12
C SER A 3 13.98 30.34 35.03
N SER A 4 13.29 30.24 33.90
CA SER A 4 11.93 30.75 33.78
C SER A 4 11.03 30.01 34.77
N ALA A 5 9.92 30.62 35.22
CA ALA A 5 8.98 29.94 36.10
C ALA A 5 8.39 28.64 35.46
N GLY A 6 8.50 28.49 34.13
CA GLY A 6 8.03 27.33 33.37
C GLY A 6 8.90 26.07 33.50
N ASP A 7 10.18 26.20 33.87
CA ASP A 7 11.12 25.05 33.90
C ASP A 7 11.13 24.32 35.25
N ARG A 8 10.41 24.84 36.25
CA ARG A 8 10.36 24.23 37.58
C ARG A 8 9.80 22.80 37.46
N GLY A 9 10.53 21.81 37.95
CA GLY A 9 10.07 20.41 37.94
C GLY A 9 10.03 19.75 36.56
N LEU A 10 10.59 20.39 35.52
CA LEU A 10 10.85 19.74 34.23
C LEU A 10 11.94 18.68 34.43
N THR A 11 11.65 17.43 34.06
CA THR A 11 12.58 16.30 34.21
C THR A 11 13.16 15.84 32.89
N MET A 12 12.38 15.94 31.80
CA MET A 12 12.86 15.60 30.46
C MET A 12 12.25 16.53 29.41
N HIS A 13 13.02 16.91 28.40
CA HIS A 13 12.54 17.69 27.24
C HIS A 13 13.29 17.34 25.96
N TRP A 14 12.56 16.83 24.97
CA TRP A 14 13.01 16.70 23.60
C TRP A 14 12.39 17.82 22.77
N ALA A 15 13.24 18.73 22.29
CA ALA A 15 12.83 19.86 21.46
C ALA A 15 12.72 19.48 19.98
N PHE A 16 13.37 18.39 19.54
CA PHE A 16 13.43 17.97 18.13
C PHE A 16 13.99 19.02 17.15
N ASP A 17 14.78 19.95 17.67
CA ASP A 17 15.39 21.06 16.92
C ASP A 17 16.68 20.70 16.16
N GLU A 18 17.10 19.43 16.18
CA GLU A 18 18.34 19.02 15.51
C GLU A 18 18.30 19.25 13.99
N GLY A 19 17.14 19.07 13.36
CA GLY A 19 16.90 19.32 11.93
C GLY A 19 17.63 18.38 10.97
N THR A 20 18.52 17.52 11.45
CA THR A 20 19.24 16.49 10.70
C THR A 20 19.88 15.46 11.63
N GLY A 21 20.43 14.38 11.08
CA GLY A 21 21.11 13.35 11.86
C GLY A 21 20.18 12.26 12.38
N ALA A 22 20.77 11.25 12.99
CA ALA A 22 20.08 10.06 13.51
C ALA A 22 20.05 10.02 15.05
N SER A 23 20.07 11.18 15.69
CA SER A 23 20.01 11.31 17.15
C SER A 23 19.26 12.56 17.55
N THR A 24 18.76 12.58 18.78
CA THR A 24 18.09 13.73 19.41
C THR A 24 18.56 13.90 20.85
N MET A 25 18.53 15.13 21.35
CA MET A 25 18.98 15.49 22.68
C MET A 25 17.81 15.55 23.66
N GLU A 26 17.90 14.77 24.75
CA GLU A 26 17.15 15.05 25.97
C GLU A 26 17.83 16.24 26.68
N SER A 27 17.18 17.40 26.64
CA SER A 27 17.82 18.67 26.92
C SER A 27 18.02 18.99 28.42
N VAL A 28 17.39 18.27 29.35
CA VAL A 28 17.53 18.48 30.80
C VAL A 28 18.81 17.83 31.33
N THR A 29 19.01 16.54 31.04
CA THR A 29 20.19 15.77 31.43
C THR A 29 21.33 15.87 30.41
N LYS A 30 21.05 16.42 29.21
CA LYS A 30 21.98 16.47 28.06
C LYS A 30 22.38 15.10 27.55
N THR A 31 21.49 14.12 27.71
CA THR A 31 21.67 12.78 27.16
C THR A 31 21.30 12.79 25.68
N VAL A 32 22.21 12.29 24.84
CA VAL A 32 21.94 12.06 23.42
C VAL A 32 21.32 10.69 23.26
N ASN A 33 20.17 10.61 22.60
CA ASN A 33 19.48 9.36 22.28
C ASN A 33 19.51 9.13 20.77
N ASP A 34 19.78 7.90 20.36
CA ASP A 34 19.68 7.51 18.96
C ASP A 34 18.21 7.48 18.53
N VAL A 35 17.94 8.01 17.34
CA VAL A 35 16.66 7.86 16.67
C VAL A 35 16.75 6.60 15.83
N HIS A 36 16.06 5.55 16.24
CA HIS A 36 15.92 4.35 15.41
C HIS A 36 15.14 4.69 14.15
N TYR A 37 15.62 4.22 13.01
CA TYR A 37 14.99 4.34 11.70
C TYR A 37 15.63 3.30 10.79
N VAL A 38 14.83 2.62 9.97
CA VAL A 38 15.32 1.48 9.19
C VAL A 38 16.47 1.85 8.25
N PHE A 39 16.48 3.07 7.68
CA PHE A 39 17.47 3.46 6.68
C PHE A 39 18.72 4.11 7.24
N ASN A 40 18.83 4.24 8.58
CA ASN A 40 20.11 4.59 9.22
C ASN A 40 21.20 3.59 8.81
N ASN A 41 20.82 2.32 8.66
CA ASN A 41 21.67 1.22 8.18
C ASN A 41 20.96 0.50 7.01
N ALA A 42 20.67 1.23 5.94
CA ALA A 42 19.93 0.70 4.80
C ALA A 42 20.66 -0.47 4.09
N GLU A 43 19.92 -1.56 3.84
CA GLU A 43 20.40 -2.73 3.09
C GLU A 43 20.32 -2.54 1.57
N PHE A 44 19.19 -1.98 1.09
CA PHE A 44 18.87 -1.92 -0.35
C PHE A 44 19.08 -0.55 -0.99
N THR A 45 19.05 0.52 -0.20
CA THR A 45 19.22 1.90 -0.66
C THR A 45 20.46 2.56 -0.04
N THR A 46 20.72 3.82 -0.39
CA THR A 46 21.74 4.63 0.27
C THR A 46 21.30 4.96 1.70
N PRO A 47 22.15 4.72 2.72
CA PRO A 47 21.83 5.09 4.09
C PRO A 47 21.44 6.56 4.21
N CYS A 48 20.35 6.83 4.94
CA CYS A 48 19.86 8.18 5.19
C CYS A 48 19.34 8.31 6.61
N THR A 49 19.29 9.54 7.10
CA THR A 49 18.81 9.86 8.45
C THR A 49 17.27 9.94 8.46
N PRO A 50 16.63 9.83 9.64
CA PRO A 50 15.20 10.03 9.77
C PRO A 50 14.77 11.40 9.19
N PRO A 51 13.54 11.55 8.67
CA PRO A 51 13.10 12.79 8.09
C PRO A 51 12.79 13.83 9.18
N TRP A 52 13.56 14.92 9.17
CA TRP A 52 13.28 16.12 9.96
C TRP A 52 12.46 17.11 9.13
N ARG A 53 11.55 17.84 9.79
CA ARG A 53 10.56 18.71 9.16
C ARG A 53 10.41 20.01 9.92
N GLN A 54 9.65 20.95 9.38
CA GLN A 54 9.31 22.17 10.10
C GLN A 54 8.49 21.84 11.36
N GLY A 55 8.94 22.32 12.50
CA GLY A 55 8.24 22.16 13.78
C GLY A 55 7.26 23.28 14.08
N VAL A 56 6.55 23.16 15.19
CA VAL A 56 5.80 24.28 15.76
C VAL A 56 6.75 25.33 16.34
N ALA A 57 7.97 24.93 16.70
CA ALA A 57 9.10 25.79 16.94
C ALA A 57 10.34 25.10 16.36
N GLY A 58 11.10 25.80 15.50
CA GLY A 58 12.29 25.21 14.87
C GLY A 58 11.98 23.97 14.03
N SER A 59 12.48 22.80 14.43
CA SER A 59 12.30 21.54 13.67
C SER A 59 11.43 20.53 14.42
N SER A 60 10.91 19.53 13.69
CA SER A 60 10.21 18.38 14.25
C SER A 60 10.72 17.09 13.62
N LEU A 61 10.41 15.96 14.25
CA LEU A 61 10.74 14.63 13.75
C LEU A 61 9.49 13.97 13.14
N LEU A 62 9.63 13.45 11.92
CA LEU A 62 8.59 12.64 11.27
C LEU A 62 8.75 11.16 11.64
N PHE A 63 7.74 10.60 12.29
CA PHE A 63 7.64 9.18 12.59
C PHE A 63 6.93 8.46 11.45
N ASP A 64 7.58 7.44 10.87
CA ASP A 64 7.07 6.71 9.70
C ASP A 64 5.89 5.78 9.99
N GLY A 65 5.65 5.42 11.26
CA GLY A 65 4.59 4.50 11.66
C GLY A 65 5.02 3.04 11.79
N TYR A 66 6.30 2.69 11.59
CA TYR A 66 6.74 1.30 11.76
C TYR A 66 8.19 1.10 12.24
N SER A 67 9.11 2.02 11.92
CA SER A 67 10.55 1.88 12.21
C SER A 67 11.13 3.05 13.00
N THR A 68 10.49 4.22 12.94
CA THR A 68 10.98 5.42 13.62
C THR A 68 10.58 5.44 15.09
N TYR A 69 11.55 5.40 16.01
CA TYR A 69 11.30 5.58 17.45
C TYR A 69 12.56 5.99 18.20
N ILE A 70 12.41 6.47 19.43
CA ILE A 70 13.55 6.81 20.31
C ILE A 70 13.46 5.97 21.57
N ALA A 71 14.59 5.44 22.01
CA ALA A 71 14.74 4.78 23.30
C ALA A 71 15.64 5.61 24.21
N HIS A 72 15.14 5.97 25.38
CA HIS A 72 15.90 6.60 26.44
C HIS A 72 16.07 5.59 27.58
N SER A 73 17.27 5.03 27.68
CA SER A 73 17.57 3.93 28.57
C SER A 73 17.47 4.30 30.05
N ALA A 74 16.88 3.42 30.84
CA ALA A 74 16.92 3.53 32.30
C ALA A 74 18.37 3.37 32.81
N HIS A 75 18.83 4.28 33.66
CA HIS A 75 20.16 4.21 34.27
C HIS A 75 20.33 2.93 35.12
N GLU A 76 21.53 2.34 35.14
CA GLU A 76 21.81 1.10 35.90
C GLU A 76 21.53 1.25 37.42
N GLU A 77 21.65 2.47 37.96
CA GLU A 77 21.33 2.78 39.35
C GLU A 77 19.81 2.74 39.62
N GLU A 78 18.96 3.10 38.64
CA GLU A 78 17.49 3.03 38.72
C GLU A 78 16.99 1.57 38.68
N ARG A 79 17.71 0.68 37.97
CA ARG A 79 17.33 -0.74 37.81
C ARG A 79 17.50 -1.57 39.08
N ASN A 80 18.30 -1.11 40.05
CA ASN A 80 18.62 -1.83 41.29
C ASN A 80 18.10 -1.13 42.57
N GLY A 81 17.31 -0.06 42.41
CA GLY A 81 16.77 0.74 43.51
C GLY A 81 15.47 0.20 44.10
N GLU A 82 15.09 0.73 45.27
CA GLU A 82 13.74 0.57 45.84
C GLU A 82 12.68 1.18 44.92
N PRO A 83 11.42 0.71 44.93
CA PRO A 83 10.35 1.27 44.10
C PRO A 83 10.21 2.78 44.29
N GLU A 84 10.39 3.53 43.21
CA GLU A 84 10.23 4.98 43.24
C GLU A 84 8.77 5.38 42.98
N PHE A 85 8.29 6.37 43.74
CA PHE A 85 6.91 6.83 43.68
C PHE A 85 6.85 8.34 43.42
N LEU A 86 6.10 8.75 42.41
CA LEU A 86 5.92 10.15 42.05
C LEU A 86 4.55 10.68 42.52
N PRO A 87 4.49 11.77 43.31
CA PRO A 87 3.21 12.33 43.77
C PRO A 87 2.42 13.01 42.64
N ALA A 88 3.09 13.37 41.54
CA ALA A 88 2.46 14.00 40.38
C ALA A 88 3.33 13.81 39.13
N LEU A 89 2.69 13.92 37.97
CA LEU A 89 3.32 13.81 36.66
C LEU A 89 2.57 14.71 35.67
N SER A 90 3.28 15.43 34.80
CA SER A 90 2.67 16.05 33.62
C SER A 90 3.47 15.74 32.37
N ILE A 91 2.78 15.44 31.28
CA ILE A 91 3.39 15.19 29.96
C ILE A 91 2.71 16.11 28.97
N GLY A 92 3.47 16.83 28.15
CA GLY A 92 2.97 17.66 27.07
C GLY A 92 3.77 17.45 25.79
N ALA A 93 3.10 17.41 24.64
CA ALA A 93 3.74 17.31 23.33
C ALA A 93 2.88 17.97 22.26
N TRP A 94 3.53 18.48 21.21
CA TRP A 94 2.86 18.80 19.95
C TRP A 94 2.92 17.58 19.04
N VAL A 95 1.78 17.18 18.50
CA VAL A 95 1.66 16.03 17.59
C VAL A 95 0.80 16.40 16.39
N ALA A 96 1.19 15.95 15.20
CA ALA A 96 0.35 15.98 14.02
C ALA A 96 0.29 14.56 13.43
N PRO A 97 -0.76 13.79 13.74
CA PRO A 97 -0.91 12.42 13.23
C PRO A 97 -1.11 12.42 11.71
N ARG A 98 -0.46 11.52 10.97
CA ARG A 98 -0.76 11.30 9.55
C ARG A 98 -1.85 10.26 9.34
N THR A 99 -1.85 9.24 10.19
CA THR A 99 -2.81 8.13 10.14
C THR A 99 -3.05 7.61 11.55
N TYR A 100 -4.11 6.82 11.72
CA TYR A 100 -4.44 6.14 12.96
C TYR A 100 -4.17 4.64 12.79
N GLU A 101 -3.62 4.00 13.81
CA GLU A 101 -3.56 2.55 13.84
C GLU A 101 -4.92 1.91 14.09
N TRP A 102 -4.99 0.61 13.78
CA TRP A 102 -6.13 -0.27 14.04
C TRP A 102 -6.50 -0.42 15.52
N GLY A 103 -5.57 -0.19 16.44
CA GLY A 103 -5.79 -0.47 17.87
C GLY A 103 -5.81 -1.96 18.19
N HIS A 104 -4.96 -2.74 17.52
CA HIS A 104 -4.82 -4.20 17.74
C HIS A 104 -4.66 -4.53 19.23
N GLU A 105 -5.36 -5.56 19.73
CA GLU A 105 -5.39 -5.90 21.17
C GLU A 105 -5.81 -4.74 22.13
N GLY A 106 -6.42 -3.67 21.62
CA GLY A 106 -6.81 -2.51 22.44
C GLY A 106 -5.63 -1.69 22.96
N LYS A 107 -4.45 -1.79 22.34
CA LYS A 107 -3.24 -1.05 22.73
C LYS A 107 -3.14 0.29 22.00
N LEU A 108 -2.49 1.26 22.66
CA LEU A 108 -2.27 2.60 22.09
C LEU A 108 -0.99 2.64 21.25
N ALA A 109 -1.05 3.34 20.12
CA ALA A 109 0.12 3.87 19.43
C ALA A 109 0.76 4.94 20.33
N ALA A 110 1.92 4.65 20.90
CA ALA A 110 2.48 5.48 21.96
C ALA A 110 3.10 6.77 21.40
N ILE A 111 2.69 7.92 21.95
CA ILE A 111 3.43 9.17 21.80
C ILE A 111 4.67 9.08 22.68
N VAL A 112 4.47 8.74 23.96
CA VAL A 112 5.55 8.42 24.90
C VAL A 112 5.07 7.44 25.96
N ASN A 113 5.93 6.51 26.35
CA ASN A 113 5.65 5.63 27.48
C ASN A 113 6.88 5.20 28.26
N ARG A 114 6.66 4.83 29.50
CA ARG A 114 7.57 4.03 30.33
C ARG A 114 6.68 3.23 31.28
N HIS A 115 6.27 2.02 30.88
CA HIS A 115 5.26 1.28 31.65
C HIS A 115 5.43 -0.25 31.67
N ASN A 116 4.92 -0.86 32.73
CA ASN A 116 4.69 -2.29 32.87
C ASN A 116 3.25 -2.49 33.34
N LYS A 117 2.35 -2.80 32.39
CA LYS A 117 0.91 -2.92 32.65
C LYS A 117 0.56 -4.13 33.52
N ASP A 118 1.41 -5.14 33.58
CA ASP A 118 1.22 -6.32 34.44
C ASP A 118 1.59 -6.02 35.88
N ALA A 119 2.71 -5.32 36.09
CA ALA A 119 3.14 -4.84 37.40
C ALA A 119 2.34 -3.61 37.91
N LYS A 120 1.45 -3.06 37.08
CA LYS A 120 0.72 -1.80 37.33
C LYS A 120 1.67 -0.63 37.64
N GLN A 121 2.70 -0.48 36.82
CA GLN A 121 3.73 0.55 36.98
C GLN A 121 3.87 1.41 35.73
N GLY A 122 4.21 2.68 35.95
CA GLY A 122 4.62 3.63 34.92
C GLY A 122 3.46 4.40 34.31
N TYR A 123 3.69 4.91 33.12
CA TYR A 123 2.75 5.75 32.38
C TYR A 123 2.83 5.54 30.87
N LEU A 124 1.72 5.84 30.20
CA LEU A 124 1.56 5.78 28.75
C LEU A 124 0.65 6.93 28.31
N LEU A 125 1.15 7.77 27.41
CA LEU A 125 0.35 8.73 26.64
C LEU A 125 0.38 8.29 25.18
N GLY A 126 -0.78 8.02 24.60
CA GLY A 126 -0.83 7.49 23.24
C GLY A 126 -2.17 7.69 22.56
N MET A 127 -2.15 7.46 21.26
CA MET A 127 -3.30 7.52 20.38
C MET A 127 -3.91 6.15 20.18
N PHE A 128 -5.18 6.15 19.81
CA PHE A 128 -5.94 4.96 19.44
C PHE A 128 -6.68 5.22 18.13
N ARG A 129 -7.58 4.32 17.78
CA ARG A 129 -8.39 4.38 16.57
C ARG A 129 -9.09 5.72 16.41
N HIS A 130 -9.15 6.17 15.16
CA HIS A 130 -9.91 7.34 14.74
C HIS A 130 -9.59 8.64 15.49
N GLY A 131 -8.34 8.79 15.96
CA GLY A 131 -7.86 9.99 16.63
C GLY A 131 -8.23 10.10 18.11
N SER A 132 -8.97 9.13 18.67
CA SER A 132 -9.13 9.04 20.13
C SER A 132 -7.78 8.81 20.80
N TRP A 133 -7.61 9.27 22.03
CA TRP A 133 -6.32 9.18 22.73
C TRP A 133 -6.51 9.06 24.24
N SER A 134 -5.49 8.54 24.91
CA SER A 134 -5.59 8.17 26.32
C SER A 134 -4.30 8.42 27.07
N PHE A 135 -4.46 8.74 28.34
CA PHE A 135 -3.38 8.74 29.32
C PHE A 135 -3.66 7.66 30.38
N GLN A 136 -2.68 6.79 30.60
CA GLN A 136 -2.78 5.65 31.49
C GLN A 136 -1.61 5.66 32.47
N ILE A 137 -1.87 5.34 33.74
CA ILE A 137 -0.83 5.24 34.78
C ILE A 137 -1.05 4.08 35.73
N GLY A 138 0.06 3.57 36.26
CA GLY A 138 0.10 2.63 37.38
C GLY A 138 0.33 3.34 38.72
N LEU A 139 -0.42 2.95 39.75
CA LEU A 139 -0.33 3.52 41.10
C LEU A 139 0.34 2.57 42.10
N GLU A 140 0.93 3.12 43.15
CA GLU A 140 1.54 2.39 44.28
C GLU A 140 0.60 1.34 44.90
N GLY A 141 -0.71 1.56 44.85
CA GLY A 141 -1.73 0.62 45.34
C GLY A 141 -1.95 -0.61 44.47
N GLY A 142 -1.22 -0.76 43.35
CA GLY A 142 -1.41 -1.86 42.39
C GLY A 142 -2.61 -1.66 41.46
N GLU A 143 -3.04 -0.41 41.26
CA GLU A 143 -4.13 -0.05 40.36
C GLU A 143 -3.59 0.51 39.04
N TRP A 144 -4.25 0.16 37.92
CA TRP A 144 -4.02 0.78 36.62
C TRP A 144 -5.23 1.64 36.28
N ILE A 145 -5.01 2.94 36.08
CA ILE A 145 -6.08 3.89 35.81
C ILE A 145 -5.85 4.58 34.47
N GLU A 146 -6.96 4.84 33.78
CA GLU A 146 -6.96 5.35 32.42
C GLU A 146 -7.93 6.54 32.33
N ILE A 147 -7.58 7.55 31.55
CA ILE A 147 -8.48 8.63 31.15
C ILE A 147 -8.42 8.76 29.63
N TRP A 148 -9.59 8.84 29.01
CA TRP A 148 -9.74 8.91 27.56
C TRP A 148 -10.25 10.28 27.14
N SER A 149 -9.84 10.73 25.95
CA SER A 149 -10.42 11.91 25.30
C SER A 149 -11.93 11.69 25.09
N PRO A 150 -12.80 12.66 25.43
CA PRO A 150 -14.22 12.55 25.11
C PRO A 150 -14.46 12.63 23.60
N ASP A 151 -15.63 12.16 23.17
CA ASP A 151 -16.08 12.35 21.78
C ASP A 151 -16.07 13.84 21.39
N GLY A 152 -15.59 14.14 20.18
CA GLY A 152 -15.42 15.50 19.68
C GLY A 152 -14.07 16.14 20.01
N TYR A 153 -13.18 15.42 20.70
CA TYR A 153 -11.80 15.83 21.01
C TYR A 153 -10.74 14.87 20.45
N GLU A 154 -11.10 14.18 19.36
CA GLU A 154 -10.17 13.38 18.57
C GLU A 154 -9.06 14.27 17.98
N LEU A 155 -7.85 13.72 17.87
CA LEU A 155 -6.73 14.41 17.23
C LEU A 155 -6.92 14.35 15.72
N PRO A 156 -7.03 15.49 15.01
CA PRO A 156 -7.17 15.51 13.55
C PRO A 156 -5.91 14.99 12.83
N LYS A 157 -6.09 14.40 11.65
CA LYS A 157 -4.97 14.06 10.76
C LYS A 157 -4.38 15.33 10.14
N ASN A 158 -3.07 15.34 9.90
CA ASN A 158 -2.33 16.40 9.21
C ASN A 158 -2.50 17.79 9.84
N GLU A 159 -2.73 17.83 11.15
CA GLU A 159 -2.93 19.08 11.89
C GLU A 159 -2.22 19.00 13.25
N TRP A 160 -1.51 20.06 13.60
CA TRP A 160 -0.87 20.17 14.91
C TRP A 160 -1.89 20.22 16.05
N SER A 161 -1.69 19.37 17.06
CA SER A 161 -2.44 19.36 18.31
C SER A 161 -1.47 19.39 19.49
N TYR A 162 -1.72 20.28 20.45
CA TYR A 162 -0.97 20.29 21.71
C TYR A 162 -1.69 19.44 22.74
N VAL A 163 -1.20 18.23 22.97
CA VAL A 163 -1.76 17.29 23.95
C VAL A 163 -1.03 17.41 25.27
N ASN A 164 -1.78 17.49 26.38
CA ASN A 164 -1.20 17.41 27.73
C ASN A 164 -2.00 16.47 28.62
N ALA A 165 -1.28 15.69 29.42
CA ALA A 165 -1.85 14.83 30.45
C ALA A 165 -1.24 15.18 31.81
N VAL A 166 -2.07 15.27 32.84
CA VAL A 166 -1.66 15.65 34.20
C VAL A 166 -2.22 14.68 35.22
N PHE A 167 -1.35 14.10 36.03
CA PHE A 167 -1.67 13.37 37.26
C PHE A 167 -1.30 14.22 38.48
N ASN A 168 -2.24 14.36 39.40
CA ASN A 168 -2.05 15.00 40.70
C ASN A 168 -2.56 14.06 41.81
N GLY A 169 -1.64 13.34 42.45
CA GLY A 169 -1.91 12.39 43.51
C GLY A 169 -2.51 13.04 44.75
N ASP A 170 -1.97 14.18 45.18
CA ASP A 170 -2.45 14.93 46.35
C ASP A 170 -3.94 15.29 46.23
N LYS A 171 -4.37 15.70 45.03
CA LYS A 171 -5.77 16.04 44.73
C LYS A 171 -6.60 14.85 44.26
N GLY A 172 -5.97 13.69 44.01
CA GLY A 172 -6.63 12.51 43.46
C GLY A 172 -7.25 12.76 42.08
N LYS A 173 -6.50 13.37 41.15
CA LYS A 173 -7.01 13.78 39.83
C LYS A 173 -6.10 13.40 38.68
N LEU A 174 -6.72 12.93 37.60
CA LEU A 174 -6.14 12.87 36.26
C LEU A 174 -6.88 13.87 35.38
N LYS A 175 -6.15 14.53 34.48
CA LYS A 175 -6.71 15.51 33.54
C LYS A 175 -6.07 15.37 32.17
N LEU A 176 -6.87 15.58 31.14
CA LEU A 176 -6.42 15.76 29.77
C LEU A 176 -6.69 17.20 29.33
N TYR A 177 -5.75 17.75 28.60
CA TYR A 177 -5.87 19.05 27.96
C TYR A 177 -5.53 18.92 26.47
N LEU A 178 -6.31 19.60 25.64
CA LEU A 178 -6.07 19.73 24.21
C LEU A 178 -6.02 21.21 23.86
N ASN A 179 -4.95 21.64 23.20
CA ASN A 179 -4.78 23.01 22.74
C ASN A 179 -4.97 24.05 23.86
N GLY A 180 -4.36 23.76 25.02
CA GLY A 180 -4.37 24.63 26.20
C GLY A 180 -5.63 24.56 27.06
N SER A 181 -6.67 23.82 26.65
CA SER A 181 -7.95 23.74 27.37
C SER A 181 -8.15 22.37 28.01
N GLU A 182 -8.72 22.32 29.22
CA GLU A 182 -9.09 21.04 29.87
C GLU A 182 -10.28 20.40 29.13
N ILE A 183 -10.13 19.14 28.74
CA ILE A 183 -11.17 18.40 28.00
C ILE A 183 -11.75 17.25 28.83
N ALA A 184 -10.99 16.70 29.77
CA ALA A 184 -11.44 15.59 30.62
C ALA A 184 -10.79 15.64 31.99
N SER A 185 -11.52 15.16 33.00
CA SER A 185 -10.98 14.90 34.34
C SER A 185 -11.56 13.62 34.92
N ALA A 186 -10.69 12.79 35.49
CA ALA A 186 -11.03 11.55 36.19
C ALA A 186 -10.53 11.59 37.63
N ALA A 187 -11.19 10.83 38.51
CA ALA A 187 -10.75 10.67 39.89
C ALA A 187 -9.67 9.58 40.00
N ALA A 188 -8.70 9.80 40.89
CA ALA A 188 -7.78 8.81 41.40
C ALA A 188 -7.88 8.80 42.95
N PRO A 189 -7.44 7.72 43.63
CA PRO A 189 -7.38 7.72 45.08
C PRO A 189 -6.57 8.93 45.59
N ALA A 190 -7.13 9.71 46.51
CA ALA A 190 -6.46 10.88 47.05
C ALA A 190 -5.23 10.49 47.86
N GLY A 191 -4.12 11.20 47.64
CA GLY A 191 -2.81 10.87 48.21
C GLY A 191 -2.11 9.69 47.54
N SER A 192 -2.63 9.18 46.42
CA SER A 192 -1.94 8.15 45.63
C SER A 192 -0.65 8.70 45.02
N ARG A 193 0.29 7.79 44.75
CA ARG A 193 1.51 8.09 44.00
C ARG A 193 1.60 7.16 42.80
N LEU A 194 2.13 7.68 41.70
CA LEU A 194 2.46 6.89 40.53
C LEU A 194 3.62 5.96 40.88
N ALA A 195 3.47 4.66 40.64
CA ALA A 195 4.54 3.70 40.79
C ALA A 195 5.41 3.74 39.54
N GLN A 196 6.69 4.08 39.64
CA GLN A 196 7.55 4.17 38.47
C GLN A 196 7.91 2.77 37.92
N ALA A 197 8.03 2.66 36.60
CA ALA A 197 8.58 1.47 35.94
C ALA A 197 10.10 1.66 35.72
N ALA A 198 10.86 1.67 36.82
CA ALA A 198 12.28 2.06 36.83
C ALA A 198 13.17 1.12 36.00
N ASP A 199 12.78 -0.16 35.88
CA ASP A 199 13.48 -1.19 35.10
C ASP A 199 13.22 -1.15 33.59
N THR A 200 12.34 -0.25 33.16
CA THR A 200 11.83 -0.16 31.80
C THR A 200 12.34 1.11 31.13
N ASP A 201 12.81 0.99 29.89
CA ASP A 201 13.24 2.14 29.10
C ASP A 201 12.05 3.03 28.72
N LEU A 202 12.29 4.33 28.62
CA LEU A 202 11.30 5.27 28.07
C LEU A 202 11.37 5.19 26.55
N LEU A 203 10.23 4.95 25.90
CA LEU A 203 10.11 4.97 24.44
C LEU A 203 9.24 6.12 23.98
N ILE A 204 9.66 6.76 22.89
CA ILE A 204 8.92 7.80 22.17
C ILE A 204 8.57 7.26 20.78
N GLY A 205 7.31 7.36 20.39
CA GLY A 205 6.80 6.90 19.09
C GLY A 205 6.58 5.39 18.95
N ARG A 206 6.82 4.61 20.00
CA ARG A 206 6.65 3.14 20.02
C ARG A 206 6.13 2.65 21.36
N ASN A 207 5.13 1.75 21.32
CA ASN A 207 4.69 1.05 22.51
C ASN A 207 5.76 0.06 23.01
N ASN A 208 6.13 0.12 24.29
CA ASN A 208 7.13 -0.83 24.84
C ASN A 208 6.58 -2.26 25.04
N HIS A 209 5.27 -2.48 24.86
CA HIS A 209 4.59 -3.77 24.82
C HIS A 209 3.91 -4.02 23.46
N SER A 210 4.51 -3.53 22.37
CA SER A 210 4.00 -3.70 21.01
C SER A 210 3.76 -5.17 20.66
N SER A 211 2.59 -5.47 20.08
CA SER A 211 2.33 -6.74 19.40
C SER A 211 3.23 -6.89 18.17
N LYS A 212 3.60 -8.14 17.86
CA LYS A 212 4.43 -8.47 16.71
C LYS A 212 3.59 -9.07 15.58
N LEU A 213 3.71 -8.49 14.39
CA LEU A 213 3.14 -9.02 13.16
C LEU A 213 4.27 -9.56 12.27
N ALA A 214 4.07 -10.76 11.73
CA ALA A 214 5.06 -11.48 10.91
C ALA A 214 6.48 -11.49 11.54
N GLU A 215 6.52 -11.60 12.88
CA GLU A 215 7.73 -11.62 13.73
C GLU A 215 8.57 -10.33 13.77
N VAL A 216 8.59 -9.55 12.69
CA VAL A 216 9.46 -8.36 12.56
C VAL A 216 8.75 -7.05 12.87
N PHE A 217 7.51 -6.88 12.40
CA PHE A 217 6.79 -5.61 12.49
C PHE A 217 6.27 -5.41 13.91
N SER A 218 6.66 -4.30 14.52
CA SER A 218 6.01 -3.82 15.74
C SER A 218 4.80 -2.99 15.35
N LEU A 219 3.63 -3.39 15.83
CA LEU A 219 2.43 -2.55 15.83
C LEU A 219 2.53 -1.52 16.97
N HIS A 220 1.54 -0.66 17.11
CA HIS A 220 1.41 0.37 18.15
C HIS A 220 2.47 1.46 18.04
N MET A 221 2.74 1.87 16.80
CA MET A 221 3.73 2.89 16.45
C MET A 221 3.03 4.22 16.13
N PHE A 222 3.60 5.33 16.58
CA PHE A 222 3.11 6.65 16.21
C PHE A 222 3.49 6.96 14.75
N SER A 223 2.59 7.63 14.02
CA SER A 223 2.74 7.93 12.60
C SER A 223 2.34 9.38 12.35
N GLY A 224 3.31 10.24 12.08
CA GLY A 224 3.12 11.69 12.01
C GLY A 224 4.28 12.49 12.59
N LEU A 225 4.07 13.80 12.75
CA LEU A 225 5.07 14.72 13.30
C LEU A 225 4.94 14.81 14.82
N MET A 226 6.08 14.92 15.51
CA MET A 226 6.13 15.23 16.94
C MET A 226 7.14 16.35 17.21
N ASP A 227 6.78 17.25 18.11
CA ASP A 227 7.60 18.38 18.51
C ASP A 227 7.40 18.70 20.02
N GLU A 228 8.40 19.31 20.65
CA GLU A 228 8.34 19.86 22.01
C GLU A 228 7.79 18.90 23.09
N LEU A 229 8.27 17.65 23.13
CA LEU A 229 7.89 16.67 24.16
C LEU A 229 8.53 17.02 25.51
N LYS A 230 7.70 17.29 26.53
CA LYS A 230 8.12 17.67 27.88
C LYS A 230 7.48 16.79 28.93
N ILE A 231 8.28 16.38 29.92
CA ILE A 231 7.84 15.59 31.08
C ILE A 231 8.23 16.32 32.36
N TYR A 232 7.27 16.45 33.28
CA TYR A 232 7.43 17.14 34.56
C TYR A 232 7.11 16.20 35.73
N SER A 233 7.92 16.23 36.79
CA SER A 233 7.69 15.52 38.06
C SER A 233 6.69 16.23 38.98
N ARG A 234 5.86 17.11 38.43
CA ARG A 234 4.82 17.86 39.15
C ARG A 234 3.56 17.97 38.30
N ALA A 235 2.46 18.30 38.95
CA ALA A 235 1.21 18.64 38.27
C ALA A 235 1.28 20.08 37.76
N LEU A 236 1.16 20.26 36.45
CA LEU A 236 0.93 21.58 35.85
C LEU A 236 -0.48 22.06 36.16
N SER A 237 -0.61 23.36 36.43
CA SER A 237 -1.90 24.05 36.51
C SER A 237 -2.50 24.25 35.12
N SER A 238 -3.82 24.47 35.05
CA SER A 238 -4.51 24.77 33.80
C SER A 238 -3.97 26.05 33.14
N GLU A 239 -3.56 27.03 33.94
CA GLU A 239 -2.95 28.28 33.48
C GLU A 239 -1.56 28.05 32.86
N GLU A 240 -0.76 27.14 33.43
CA GLU A 240 0.55 26.77 32.87
C GLU A 240 0.41 26.02 31.54
N VAL A 241 -0.52 25.07 31.44
CA VAL A 241 -0.80 24.36 30.19
C VAL A 241 -1.28 25.32 29.10
N ALA A 242 -2.19 26.24 29.44
CA ALA A 242 -2.65 27.28 28.53
C ALA A 242 -1.51 28.21 28.10
N ALA A 243 -0.64 28.62 29.03
CA ALA A 243 0.50 29.48 28.72
C ALA A 243 1.50 28.82 27.76
N SER A 244 1.78 27.53 27.92
CA SER A 244 2.65 26.78 27.00
C SER A 244 2.07 26.73 25.58
N TYR A 245 0.76 26.53 25.44
CA TYR A 245 0.09 26.57 24.14
C TYR A 245 0.18 27.97 23.51
N GLN A 246 -0.15 29.02 24.28
CA GLN A 246 -0.13 30.41 23.82
C GLN A 246 1.28 30.88 23.44
N ALA A 247 2.33 30.37 24.09
CA ALA A 247 3.70 30.69 23.75
C ALA A 247 4.03 30.28 22.30
N VAL A 248 3.58 29.10 21.86
CA VAL A 248 3.74 28.66 20.47
C VAL A 248 2.84 29.47 19.53
N LEU A 249 1.57 29.73 19.88
CA LEU A 249 0.70 30.57 19.05
C LEU A 249 1.31 31.96 18.81
N ALA A 250 1.98 32.53 19.81
CA ALA A 250 2.65 33.83 19.67
C ALA A 250 3.76 33.82 18.62
N LEU A 251 4.43 32.68 18.38
CA LEU A 251 5.40 32.51 17.30
C LEU A 251 4.73 32.51 15.91
N HIS A 252 3.44 32.15 15.86
CA HIS A 252 2.62 32.02 14.65
C HIS A 252 1.52 33.08 14.56
N GLY A 253 1.75 34.28 15.10
CA GLY A 253 0.81 35.41 14.95
C GLY A 253 -0.53 35.23 15.68
N GLY A 254 -0.58 34.37 16.70
CA GLY A 254 -1.77 34.09 17.50
C GLY A 254 -2.69 33.00 16.91
N VAL A 255 -2.29 32.35 15.81
CA VAL A 255 -3.04 31.24 15.22
C VAL A 255 -2.27 29.92 15.36
N ARG A 256 -3.00 28.81 15.23
CA ARG A 256 -2.41 27.47 15.27
C ARG A 256 -1.47 27.27 14.07
N PRO A 257 -0.26 26.74 14.27
CA PRO A 257 0.63 26.41 13.17
C PRO A 257 -0.06 25.44 12.21
N GLN A 258 0.08 25.70 10.91
CA GLN A 258 -0.43 24.82 9.85
C GLN A 258 0.61 23.76 9.52
N VAL A 259 0.16 22.62 8.99
CA VAL A 259 1.02 21.58 8.44
C VAL A 259 0.75 21.52 6.95
N GLU A 260 1.74 21.87 6.14
CA GLU A 260 1.63 21.65 4.70
C GLU A 260 1.72 20.14 4.42
N TYR A 261 0.96 19.63 3.45
CA TYR A 261 0.91 18.18 3.20
C TYR A 261 2.29 17.59 2.85
N ASP A 262 3.12 18.36 2.13
CA ASP A 262 4.50 18.00 1.81
C ASP A 262 5.38 17.80 3.05
N ASP A 263 5.10 18.49 4.16
CA ASP A 263 5.86 18.36 5.40
C ASP A 263 5.54 17.08 6.17
N ILE A 264 4.33 16.52 6.02
CA ILE A 264 3.90 15.33 6.77
C ILE A 264 3.89 14.03 5.94
N ARG A 265 3.82 14.13 4.61
CA ARG A 265 3.82 12.94 3.75
C ARG A 265 5.14 12.15 3.83
N LEU A 266 5.07 10.87 3.47
CA LEU A 266 6.26 10.06 3.28
C LEU A 266 7.02 10.54 2.05
N ASP A 267 8.34 10.61 2.18
CA ASP A 267 9.23 10.95 1.08
C ASP A 267 9.65 9.68 0.33
N ARG A 268 9.39 9.63 -0.98
CA ARG A 268 9.81 8.51 -1.84
C ARG A 268 11.28 8.57 -2.22
N THR A 269 11.91 9.75 -2.14
CA THR A 269 13.26 9.99 -2.66
C THR A 269 14.30 9.00 -2.12
N PRO A 270 14.33 8.64 -0.81
CA PRO A 270 15.24 7.62 -0.32
C PRO A 270 15.09 6.27 -1.02
N LEU A 271 13.89 5.93 -1.45
CA LEU A 271 13.58 4.64 -2.08
C LEU A 271 13.79 4.66 -3.60
N LEU A 272 13.91 5.83 -4.24
CA LEU A 272 14.29 5.92 -5.65
C LEU A 272 15.72 5.41 -5.92
N ALA A 273 16.57 5.33 -4.89
CA ALA A 273 17.91 4.75 -4.96
C ALA A 273 17.97 3.26 -4.54
N ASP A 274 16.84 2.67 -4.13
CA ASP A 274 16.77 1.24 -3.79
C ASP A 274 17.04 0.39 -5.04
N ARG A 275 18.04 -0.50 -4.95
CA ARG A 275 18.53 -1.33 -6.07
C ARG A 275 17.49 -2.30 -6.65
N HIS A 276 16.38 -2.51 -5.95
CA HIS A 276 15.30 -3.40 -6.35
C HIS A 276 13.98 -2.68 -6.52
N ARG A 277 13.82 -1.43 -6.06
CA ARG A 277 12.56 -0.72 -6.23
C ARG A 277 12.28 -0.37 -7.69
N PRO A 278 11.16 -0.84 -8.28
CA PRO A 278 10.80 -0.49 -9.65
C PRO A 278 10.73 1.02 -9.87
N GLN A 279 11.22 1.47 -11.02
CA GLN A 279 11.33 2.88 -11.38
C GLN A 279 10.32 3.31 -12.43
N TYR A 280 9.75 2.38 -13.20
CA TYR A 280 8.69 2.69 -14.17
C TYR A 280 7.45 1.80 -14.02
N HIS A 281 7.31 1.19 -12.85
CA HIS A 281 6.07 0.60 -12.35
C HIS A 281 5.57 1.42 -11.15
N VAL A 282 4.26 1.66 -11.08
CA VAL A 282 3.67 2.46 -10.00
C VAL A 282 3.85 1.78 -8.64
N SER A 283 4.16 2.56 -7.60
CA SER A 283 4.36 2.09 -6.22
C SER A 283 4.12 3.25 -5.24
N PRO A 284 3.57 3.00 -4.03
CA PRO A 284 3.28 4.05 -3.06
C PRO A 284 4.59 4.69 -2.61
N PRO A 285 4.61 5.94 -2.10
CA PRO A 285 5.86 6.57 -1.66
C PRO A 285 6.73 5.69 -0.77
N ALA A 286 6.10 4.96 0.15
CA ALA A 286 6.67 3.86 0.91
C ALA A 286 5.54 2.91 1.35
N HIS A 287 5.89 1.88 2.12
CA HIS A 287 4.97 0.92 2.75
C HIS A 287 4.30 -0.05 1.77
N TRP A 288 3.21 -0.66 2.20
CA TRP A 288 2.54 -1.76 1.49
C TRP A 288 1.42 -1.23 0.59
N MET A 289 1.29 -1.81 -0.60
CA MET A 289 0.12 -1.64 -1.47
C MET A 289 -0.44 -2.98 -1.94
N ASN A 290 -1.71 -3.00 -2.34
CA ASN A 290 -2.27 -4.05 -3.19
C ASN A 290 -2.62 -3.52 -4.59
N GLU A 291 -3.52 -4.19 -5.31
CA GLU A 291 -3.94 -3.86 -6.68
C GLU A 291 -4.26 -2.37 -6.90
N PRO A 292 -3.67 -1.79 -7.96
CA PRO A 292 -4.21 -0.59 -8.58
C PRO A 292 -5.63 -0.87 -9.09
N HIS A 293 -6.57 -0.01 -8.73
CA HIS A 293 -7.97 -0.17 -9.06
C HIS A 293 -8.68 1.17 -9.26
N ALA A 294 -9.96 1.09 -9.63
CA ALA A 294 -10.82 2.23 -9.90
C ALA A 294 -10.22 3.27 -10.89
N PRO A 295 -9.63 2.85 -12.02
CA PRO A 295 -9.08 3.80 -12.99
C PRO A 295 -10.20 4.66 -13.60
N ILE A 296 -9.98 5.98 -13.68
CA ILE A 296 -10.94 6.93 -14.26
C ILE A 296 -10.20 8.12 -14.88
N TYR A 297 -10.73 8.66 -15.99
CA TYR A 297 -10.17 9.83 -16.65
C TYR A 297 -11.08 11.03 -16.47
N PHE A 298 -10.59 12.10 -15.85
CA PHE A 298 -11.40 13.27 -15.57
C PHE A 298 -10.58 14.55 -15.76
N ASP A 299 -11.19 15.54 -16.42
CA ASP A 299 -10.63 16.89 -16.61
C ASP A 299 -9.16 16.94 -17.05
N GLY A 300 -8.76 16.06 -17.98
CA GLY A 300 -7.39 16.01 -18.51
C GLY A 300 -6.49 14.97 -17.84
N GLN A 301 -6.89 14.37 -16.71
CA GLN A 301 -6.05 13.51 -15.89
C GLN A 301 -6.62 12.09 -15.79
N TYR A 302 -5.73 11.09 -15.83
CA TYR A 302 -6.01 9.73 -15.37
C TYR A 302 -5.79 9.66 -13.87
N HIS A 303 -6.77 9.16 -13.14
CA HIS A 303 -6.69 8.83 -11.73
C HIS A 303 -6.62 7.31 -11.58
N LEU A 304 -5.74 6.84 -10.71
CA LEU A 304 -5.61 5.44 -10.34
C LEU A 304 -5.47 5.34 -8.83
N PHE A 305 -6.28 4.49 -8.22
CA PHE A 305 -6.29 4.25 -6.78
C PHE A 305 -5.65 2.91 -6.47
N TYR A 306 -5.34 2.63 -5.22
CA TYR A 306 -4.76 1.35 -4.82
C TYR A 306 -5.01 1.09 -3.33
N GLN A 307 -5.15 -0.17 -2.93
CA GLN A 307 -5.18 -0.50 -1.49
C GLN A 307 -3.82 -0.17 -0.88
N HIS A 308 -3.82 0.44 0.30
CA HIS A 308 -2.61 0.91 0.95
C HIS A 308 -2.68 0.74 2.46
N ASN A 309 -1.58 0.30 3.08
CA ASN A 309 -1.38 0.43 4.53
C ASN A 309 -0.39 1.57 4.82
N PRO A 310 -0.85 2.72 5.34
CA PRO A 310 0.03 3.85 5.64
C PRO A 310 0.89 3.64 6.90
N GLN A 311 0.77 2.49 7.60
CA GLN A 311 1.50 2.17 8.83
C GLN A 311 2.69 1.23 8.65
N GLY A 312 3.06 0.87 7.43
CA GLY A 312 4.28 0.11 7.17
C GLY A 312 4.13 -0.90 6.03
N PRO A 313 5.23 -1.57 5.65
CA PRO A 313 5.25 -2.50 4.52
C PRO A 313 4.67 -3.88 4.89
N TYR A 314 3.43 -3.90 5.39
CA TYR A 314 2.67 -5.10 5.70
C TYR A 314 1.16 -4.89 5.49
N PHE A 315 0.40 -5.95 5.19
CA PHE A 315 -1.07 -5.91 5.12
C PHE A 315 -1.67 -5.68 6.52
N HIS A 316 -2.50 -4.63 6.69
CA HIS A 316 -3.32 -4.44 7.89
C HIS A 316 -4.45 -3.42 7.65
N HIS A 317 -4.31 -2.17 8.13
CA HIS A 317 -5.39 -1.17 8.17
C HIS A 317 -5.56 -0.51 6.78
N ILE A 318 -6.43 -1.07 5.94
CA ILE A 318 -6.50 -0.73 4.51
C ILE A 318 -7.18 0.62 4.25
N HIS A 319 -6.50 1.44 3.47
CA HIS A 319 -6.91 2.73 2.90
C HIS A 319 -6.84 2.67 1.37
N TRP A 320 -7.35 3.70 0.69
CA TRP A 320 -7.09 3.92 -0.73
C TRP A 320 -6.05 5.02 -0.93
N GLY A 321 -4.88 4.68 -1.48
CA GLY A 321 -3.94 5.65 -2.03
C GLY A 321 -4.40 6.17 -3.40
N HIS A 322 -3.74 7.20 -3.90
CA HIS A 322 -4.18 7.93 -5.09
C HIS A 322 -3.00 8.44 -5.93
N TRP A 323 -2.97 8.08 -7.21
CA TRP A 323 -2.09 8.64 -8.22
C TRP A 323 -2.86 9.38 -9.30
N VAL A 324 -2.23 10.42 -9.85
CA VAL A 324 -2.70 11.10 -11.06
C VAL A 324 -1.61 11.17 -12.13
N SER A 325 -2.03 11.12 -13.39
CA SER A 325 -1.16 11.21 -14.56
C SER A 325 -1.89 11.87 -15.73
N GLU A 326 -1.20 12.67 -16.53
CA GLU A 326 -1.75 13.21 -17.78
C GLU A 326 -1.58 12.23 -18.97
N ASP A 327 -0.70 11.24 -18.84
CA ASP A 327 -0.23 10.40 -19.96
C ASP A 327 -0.18 8.89 -19.68
N LEU A 328 -0.75 8.44 -18.54
CA LEU A 328 -0.71 7.06 -18.02
C LEU A 328 0.70 6.55 -17.65
N VAL A 329 1.73 7.39 -17.75
CA VAL A 329 3.13 6.99 -17.59
C VAL A 329 3.78 7.73 -16.45
N HIS A 330 3.74 9.06 -16.44
CA HIS A 330 4.33 9.87 -15.38
C HIS A 330 3.26 10.14 -14.32
N TRP A 331 3.52 9.69 -13.08
CA TRP A 331 2.53 9.72 -12.01
C TRP A 331 2.96 10.64 -10.87
N ARG A 332 1.99 11.32 -10.27
CA ARG A 332 2.18 12.08 -9.03
C ARG A 332 1.36 11.47 -7.90
N ASP A 333 1.99 11.34 -6.74
CA ASP A 333 1.32 10.92 -5.50
C ASP A 333 0.39 12.03 -5.00
N LEU A 334 -0.85 11.67 -4.66
CA LEU A 334 -1.84 12.53 -4.01
C LEU A 334 -2.14 12.04 -2.58
N PRO A 335 -2.81 12.86 -1.76
CA PRO A 335 -3.31 12.42 -0.46
C PRO A 335 -4.18 11.15 -0.55
N ILE A 336 -4.24 10.40 0.56
CA ILE A 336 -5.13 9.25 0.70
C ILE A 336 -6.56 9.66 0.33
N ALA A 337 -7.15 8.97 -0.65
CA ALA A 337 -8.47 9.26 -1.16
C ALA A 337 -9.58 8.83 -0.18
N LEU A 338 -9.45 7.62 0.38
CA LEU A 338 -10.41 7.05 1.33
C LEU A 338 -9.67 6.41 2.51
N ALA A 339 -10.16 6.67 3.73
CA ALA A 339 -9.63 6.11 4.97
C ALA A 339 -10.76 5.58 5.86
N PRO A 340 -10.51 4.53 6.67
CA PRO A 340 -11.40 4.17 7.76
C PRO A 340 -11.55 5.34 8.75
N GLU A 341 -12.79 5.64 9.14
CA GLU A 341 -13.13 6.79 9.98
C GLU A 341 -14.04 6.36 11.14
N LYS A 342 -14.27 7.26 12.10
CA LYS A 342 -15.25 7.05 13.17
C LYS A 342 -16.67 7.21 12.62
N ASP A 343 -17.07 6.30 11.74
CA ASP A 343 -18.39 6.22 11.15
C ASP A 343 -19.00 4.83 11.36
N GLN A 344 -20.22 4.61 10.84
CA GLN A 344 -20.88 3.30 10.87
C GLN A 344 -20.71 2.53 9.55
N LEU A 345 -20.12 3.16 8.54
CA LEU A 345 -20.04 2.62 7.20
C LEU A 345 -18.83 1.71 7.05
N ALA A 346 -17.64 2.26 7.30
CA ALA A 346 -16.36 1.61 7.05
C ALA A 346 -15.32 1.91 8.16
N PRO A 347 -15.63 1.70 9.45
CA PRO A 347 -14.68 1.98 10.53
C PRO A 347 -13.51 0.99 10.57
N ASP A 348 -13.62 -0.14 9.88
CA ASP A 348 -12.72 -1.29 9.98
C ASP A 348 -11.95 -1.59 8.68
N GLY A 349 -12.20 -0.85 7.60
CA GLY A 349 -11.44 -1.06 6.37
C GLY A 349 -12.14 -0.50 5.14
N ILE A 350 -11.34 -0.10 4.17
CA ILE A 350 -11.82 0.32 2.85
C ILE A 350 -11.10 -0.53 1.82
N TRP A 351 -11.72 -1.63 1.41
CA TRP A 351 -11.17 -2.54 0.40
C TRP A 351 -11.58 -2.12 -1.01
N SER A 352 -11.11 -2.88 -1.99
CA SER A 352 -11.16 -2.54 -3.40
C SER A 352 -12.57 -2.37 -3.96
N GLY A 353 -12.59 -1.79 -5.16
CA GLY A 353 -13.78 -1.50 -5.94
C GLY A 353 -13.43 -0.78 -7.23
N SER A 354 -14.31 0.11 -7.69
CA SER A 354 -14.23 0.73 -9.02
C SER A 354 -14.63 2.20 -9.01
N ALA A 355 -14.40 2.88 -10.12
CA ALA A 355 -14.85 4.24 -10.35
C ALA A 355 -15.81 4.30 -11.55
N THR A 356 -16.72 5.26 -11.52
CA THR A 356 -17.63 5.56 -12.63
C THR A 356 -18.07 7.03 -12.56
N TYR A 357 -18.94 7.44 -13.48
CA TYR A 357 -19.53 8.78 -13.46
C TYR A 357 -20.98 8.75 -12.98
N ASP A 358 -21.36 9.80 -12.26
CA ASP A 358 -22.75 10.02 -11.88
C ASP A 358 -23.62 10.53 -13.05
N ALA A 359 -24.84 10.98 -12.74
CA ALA A 359 -25.76 11.52 -13.72
C ALA A 359 -25.25 12.82 -14.36
N ASP A 360 -24.47 13.62 -13.61
CA ASP A 360 -23.93 14.91 -14.02
C ASP A 360 -22.53 14.80 -14.66
N GLY A 361 -22.00 13.58 -14.75
CA GLY A 361 -20.68 13.31 -15.32
C GLY A 361 -19.53 13.51 -14.34
N LEU A 362 -19.81 13.56 -13.04
CA LEU A 362 -18.78 13.72 -12.01
C LEU A 362 -18.25 12.35 -11.53
N PRO A 363 -16.95 12.25 -11.19
CA PRO A 363 -16.34 11.04 -10.67
C PRO A 363 -16.94 10.58 -9.34
N VAL A 364 -17.18 9.28 -9.26
CA VAL A 364 -17.68 8.56 -8.09
C VAL A 364 -16.90 7.28 -7.89
N LEU A 365 -16.56 6.97 -6.64
CA LEU A 365 -15.91 5.73 -6.24
C LEU A 365 -16.94 4.79 -5.61
N PHE A 366 -16.91 3.52 -5.99
CA PHE A 366 -17.58 2.42 -5.31
C PHE A 366 -16.53 1.54 -4.67
N PHE A 367 -16.73 1.17 -3.41
CA PHE A 367 -15.75 0.43 -2.64
C PHE A 367 -16.41 -0.60 -1.72
N THR A 368 -15.63 -1.54 -1.24
CA THR A 368 -16.08 -2.48 -0.20
C THR A 368 -15.81 -1.87 1.17
N ALA A 369 -16.88 -1.57 1.90
CA ALA A 369 -16.84 -1.04 3.24
C ALA A 369 -16.74 -2.16 4.28
N GLY A 370 -15.75 -2.07 5.16
CA GLY A 370 -15.51 -2.98 6.26
C GLY A 370 -16.03 -2.47 7.59
N ASN A 371 -16.87 -3.29 8.24
CA ASN A 371 -17.39 -3.04 9.58
C ASN A 371 -17.50 -4.36 10.36
N ASP A 372 -16.53 -4.64 11.23
CA ASP A 372 -16.44 -5.87 12.01
C ASP A 372 -17.56 -6.00 13.05
N SER A 373 -18.28 -4.91 13.33
CA SER A 373 -19.48 -4.93 14.19
C SER A 373 -20.76 -5.30 13.43
N ALA A 374 -20.71 -5.42 12.09
CA ALA A 374 -21.84 -5.80 11.24
C ALA A 374 -21.79 -7.29 10.83
N SER A 375 -22.93 -7.84 10.39
CA SER A 375 -23.02 -9.19 9.84
C SER A 375 -23.90 -9.19 8.58
N PRO A 376 -23.34 -9.42 7.38
CA PRO A 376 -21.90 -9.62 7.11
C PRO A 376 -21.10 -8.33 7.33
N ASN A 377 -19.77 -8.45 7.50
CA ASN A 377 -18.89 -7.31 7.76
C ASN A 377 -18.42 -6.58 6.48
N GLN A 378 -18.90 -7.03 5.31
CA GLN A 378 -18.61 -6.45 4.00
C GLN A 378 -19.89 -5.94 3.35
N SER A 379 -19.83 -4.73 2.76
CA SER A 379 -20.92 -4.14 2.00
C SER A 379 -20.39 -3.22 0.90
N VAL A 380 -21.21 -2.92 -0.11
CA VAL A 380 -20.83 -1.95 -1.15
C VAL A 380 -21.23 -0.56 -0.71
N ALA A 381 -20.28 0.38 -0.78
CA ALA A 381 -20.44 1.78 -0.43
C ALA A 381 -19.99 2.69 -1.58
N LEU A 382 -20.22 4.00 -1.42
CA LEU A 382 -19.94 5.01 -2.44
C LEU A 382 -19.34 6.27 -1.84
N ALA A 383 -18.43 6.91 -2.56
CA ALA A 383 -17.93 8.25 -2.26
C ALA A 383 -17.98 9.16 -3.49
N ARG A 384 -18.37 10.43 -3.31
CA ARG A 384 -18.45 11.43 -4.38
C ARG A 384 -17.29 12.41 -4.28
N SER A 385 -16.75 12.81 -5.43
CA SER A 385 -15.75 13.88 -5.50
C SER A 385 -16.36 15.23 -5.08
N THR A 386 -15.53 16.14 -4.57
CA THR A 386 -15.93 17.52 -4.24
C THR A 386 -15.72 18.52 -5.38
N TYR A 387 -15.40 18.06 -6.59
CA TYR A 387 -15.12 18.89 -7.77
C TYR A 387 -16.22 19.94 -8.08
N SER A 388 -17.48 19.62 -7.77
CA SER A 388 -18.59 20.57 -7.93
C SER A 388 -18.41 21.82 -7.06
N GLU A 389 -17.76 21.69 -5.90
CA GLU A 389 -17.52 22.72 -4.89
C GLU A 389 -16.16 23.42 -5.06
N ASP A 390 -15.09 22.66 -5.27
CA ASP A 390 -13.70 23.18 -5.25
C ASP A 390 -13.06 23.37 -6.64
N LYS A 391 -13.60 22.72 -7.68
CA LYS A 391 -13.03 22.68 -9.04
C LYS A 391 -11.60 22.12 -9.09
N ASP A 392 -11.24 21.28 -8.14
CA ASP A 392 -9.90 20.68 -8.09
C ASP A 392 -9.83 19.41 -8.98
N PRO A 393 -9.15 19.47 -10.14
CA PRO A 393 -9.06 18.31 -11.04
C PRO A 393 -8.22 17.18 -10.45
N ASP A 394 -7.48 17.39 -9.36
CA ASP A 394 -6.74 16.31 -8.67
C ASP A 394 -7.68 15.39 -7.87
N LEU A 395 -8.90 15.83 -7.57
CA LEU A 395 -9.88 15.07 -6.81
C LEU A 395 -9.35 14.60 -5.44
N VAL A 396 -8.65 15.48 -4.72
CA VAL A 396 -8.01 15.13 -3.43
C VAL A 396 -8.99 14.88 -2.29
N ARG A 397 -10.28 15.21 -2.47
CA ARG A 397 -11.31 15.10 -1.44
C ARG A 397 -12.55 14.37 -1.93
N TRP A 398 -12.99 13.42 -1.11
CA TRP A 398 -14.14 12.55 -1.35
C TRP A 398 -15.08 12.55 -0.16
N ILE A 399 -16.39 12.56 -0.41
CA ILE A 399 -17.43 12.49 0.61
C ILE A 399 -18.14 11.14 0.50
N LYS A 400 -17.96 10.27 1.50
CA LYS A 400 -18.67 9.00 1.61
C LYS A 400 -20.17 9.23 1.77
N HIS A 401 -20.96 8.47 1.02
CA HIS A 401 -22.39 8.34 1.30
C HIS A 401 -22.55 7.64 2.67
N PRO A 402 -23.39 8.15 3.59
CA PRO A 402 -23.35 7.73 4.99
C PRO A 402 -23.79 6.28 5.24
N GLU A 403 -24.53 5.67 4.32
CA GLU A 403 -25.12 4.33 4.45
C GLU A 403 -24.57 3.38 3.37
N PRO A 404 -24.52 2.06 3.64
CA PRO A 404 -24.18 1.09 2.61
C PRO A 404 -25.25 1.06 1.51
N LEU A 405 -24.81 0.88 0.26
CA LEU A 405 -25.68 0.83 -0.91
C LEU A 405 -26.19 -0.59 -1.20
N ILE A 406 -25.32 -1.59 -0.99
CA ILE A 406 -25.66 -2.99 -1.17
C ILE A 406 -25.18 -3.76 0.05
N VAL A 407 -26.13 -4.30 0.80
CA VAL A 407 -25.87 -5.20 1.94
C VAL A 407 -26.30 -6.59 1.54
N GLN A 408 -25.35 -7.53 1.52
CA GLN A 408 -25.61 -8.92 1.18
C GLN A 408 -26.66 -9.52 2.14
N GLN A 409 -27.67 -10.19 1.58
CA GLN A 409 -28.67 -10.94 2.33
C GLN A 409 -28.43 -12.44 2.14
N GLN A 410 -28.99 -13.25 3.02
CA GLN A 410 -29.04 -14.70 2.84
C GLN A 410 -29.66 -15.07 1.48
N GLY A 411 -29.05 -16.03 0.78
CA GLY A 411 -29.44 -16.40 -0.59
C GLY A 411 -28.82 -15.52 -1.69
N MET A 412 -28.01 -14.51 -1.36
CA MET A 412 -27.22 -13.73 -2.34
C MET A 412 -25.76 -14.19 -2.34
N GLY A 413 -25.48 -15.28 -3.05
CA GLY A 413 -24.14 -15.86 -3.12
C GLY A 413 -23.66 -16.45 -1.78
N ALA A 414 -22.36 -16.53 -1.61
CA ALA A 414 -21.72 -17.04 -0.39
C ALA A 414 -21.75 -15.96 0.71
N PHE A 415 -22.62 -16.16 1.71
CA PHE A 415 -22.82 -15.18 2.77
C PHE A 415 -21.55 -14.93 3.59
N GLY A 416 -21.11 -13.67 3.66
CA GLY A 416 -19.86 -13.26 4.31
C GLY A 416 -18.73 -12.93 3.34
N ASP A 417 -18.83 -13.38 2.08
CA ASP A 417 -17.90 -13.06 0.99
C ASP A 417 -18.61 -12.20 -0.05
N PHE A 418 -18.42 -10.87 0.03
CA PHE A 418 -19.14 -9.91 -0.81
C PHE A 418 -18.35 -8.62 -0.97
N ARG A 419 -17.54 -8.52 -2.04
CA ARG A 419 -16.56 -7.45 -2.19
C ARG A 419 -16.24 -7.10 -3.65
N ASP A 420 -15.45 -6.06 -3.80
CA ASP A 420 -14.86 -5.57 -5.05
C ASP A 420 -15.89 -5.18 -6.12
N PRO A 421 -16.75 -4.18 -5.85
CA PRO A 421 -17.76 -3.77 -6.81
C PRO A 421 -17.13 -3.20 -8.08
N PHE A 422 -17.50 -3.73 -9.24
CA PHE A 422 -17.21 -3.15 -10.56
C PHE A 422 -18.47 -2.53 -11.16
N VAL A 423 -18.48 -1.20 -11.29
CA VAL A 423 -19.66 -0.43 -11.69
C VAL A 423 -19.46 0.23 -13.04
N TRP A 424 -20.40 0.01 -13.96
CA TRP A 424 -20.43 0.70 -15.24
C TRP A 424 -21.81 1.30 -15.51
N LYS A 425 -21.83 2.27 -16.44
CA LYS A 425 -23.02 3.00 -16.86
C LYS A 425 -23.28 2.76 -18.33
N ASP A 426 -24.54 2.55 -18.69
CA ASP A 426 -25.01 2.62 -20.08
C ASP A 426 -26.27 3.51 -20.19
N GLU A 427 -26.97 3.43 -21.33
CA GLU A 427 -28.19 4.21 -21.58
C GLU A 427 -29.37 3.86 -20.65
N ASP A 428 -29.40 2.65 -20.11
CA ASP A 428 -30.42 2.15 -19.21
C ASP A 428 -30.10 2.47 -17.74
N GLY A 429 -28.87 2.80 -17.38
CA GLY A 429 -28.50 3.18 -16.01
C GLY A 429 -27.18 2.58 -15.57
N TRP A 430 -27.08 2.23 -14.29
CA TRP A 430 -25.88 1.68 -13.69
C TRP A 430 -26.04 0.19 -13.40
N TYR A 431 -24.94 -0.52 -13.58
CA TYR A 431 -24.83 -1.94 -13.33
C TYR A 431 -23.62 -2.18 -12.43
N ALA A 432 -23.69 -3.18 -11.57
CA ALA A 432 -22.57 -3.57 -10.73
C ALA A 432 -22.37 -5.08 -10.78
N LEU A 433 -21.11 -5.51 -10.85
CA LEU A 433 -20.69 -6.84 -10.45
C LEU A 433 -20.09 -6.75 -9.06
N VAL A 434 -20.36 -7.75 -8.21
CA VAL A 434 -19.71 -7.89 -6.90
C VAL A 434 -19.18 -9.32 -6.77
N GLY A 435 -17.91 -9.45 -6.41
CA GLY A 435 -17.25 -10.73 -6.17
C GLY A 435 -17.83 -11.46 -4.97
N SER A 436 -18.09 -12.76 -5.14
CA SER A 436 -18.63 -13.65 -4.13
C SER A 436 -18.35 -15.11 -4.51
N GLY A 437 -19.02 -16.04 -3.83
CA GLY A 437 -19.22 -17.41 -4.27
C GLY A 437 -20.70 -17.72 -4.44
N THR A 438 -21.00 -18.97 -4.76
CA THR A 438 -22.34 -19.55 -4.67
C THR A 438 -22.51 -20.28 -3.33
N GLU A 439 -23.74 -20.56 -2.92
CA GLU A 439 -23.99 -21.43 -1.75
C GLU A 439 -23.41 -22.85 -1.94
N GLY A 440 -23.20 -23.27 -3.20
CA GLY A 440 -22.56 -24.53 -3.57
C GLY A 440 -21.02 -24.52 -3.48
N GLY A 441 -20.40 -23.39 -3.12
CA GLY A 441 -18.96 -23.27 -2.95
C GLY A 441 -18.18 -23.10 -4.26
N ALA A 442 -18.79 -22.50 -5.28
CA ALA A 442 -18.12 -22.12 -6.53
C ALA A 442 -18.01 -20.59 -6.63
N GLY A 443 -16.85 -20.07 -7.04
CA GLY A 443 -16.65 -18.62 -7.24
C GLY A 443 -17.66 -18.01 -8.21
N ALA A 444 -18.11 -16.79 -7.93
CA ALA A 444 -19.15 -16.13 -8.72
C ALA A 444 -19.02 -14.60 -8.71
N ALA A 445 -19.50 -13.98 -9.78
CA ALA A 445 -19.77 -12.54 -9.85
C ALA A 445 -21.29 -12.32 -9.77
N LEU A 446 -21.74 -11.50 -8.82
CA LEU A 446 -23.15 -11.21 -8.58
C LEU A 446 -23.57 -9.92 -9.30
N ALA A 447 -24.71 -9.94 -10.01
CA ALA A 447 -25.18 -8.81 -10.81
C ALA A 447 -26.21 -7.94 -10.08
N PHE A 448 -26.07 -6.62 -10.23
CA PHE A 448 -27.02 -5.63 -9.72
C PHE A 448 -27.30 -4.53 -10.75
N THR A 449 -28.48 -3.92 -10.67
CA THR A 449 -28.87 -2.77 -11.49
C THR A 449 -29.39 -1.61 -10.65
N SER A 450 -29.12 -0.38 -11.05
CA SER A 450 -29.64 0.84 -10.44
C SER A 450 -29.97 1.92 -11.49
N LYS A 451 -30.93 2.79 -11.15
CA LYS A 451 -31.29 3.98 -11.95
C LYS A 451 -30.79 5.28 -11.34
N ASP A 452 -30.20 5.24 -10.14
CA ASP A 452 -29.79 6.42 -9.37
C ASP A 452 -28.49 6.23 -8.59
N MET A 453 -27.80 5.10 -8.77
CA MET A 453 -26.59 4.65 -8.06
C MET A 453 -26.78 4.34 -6.58
N LEU A 454 -27.96 4.62 -6.01
CA LEU A 454 -28.23 4.49 -4.58
C LEU A 454 -29.05 3.23 -4.31
N ASN A 455 -30.08 2.99 -5.12
CA ASN A 455 -31.00 1.88 -4.97
C ASN A 455 -30.64 0.77 -5.97
N TRP A 456 -30.18 -0.37 -5.44
CA TRP A 456 -29.69 -1.50 -6.24
C TRP A 456 -30.65 -2.69 -6.19
N THR A 457 -30.90 -3.29 -7.34
CA THR A 457 -31.70 -4.51 -7.48
C THR A 457 -30.80 -5.68 -7.86
N TYR A 458 -30.75 -6.71 -7.02
CA TYR A 458 -30.05 -7.96 -7.30
C TYR A 458 -30.70 -8.70 -8.47
N LYS A 459 -29.88 -9.24 -9.38
CA LYS A 459 -30.32 -9.97 -10.59
C LYS A 459 -29.89 -11.43 -10.64
N GLY A 460 -29.15 -11.92 -9.64
CA GLY A 460 -28.59 -13.28 -9.64
C GLY A 460 -27.09 -13.30 -9.94
N SER A 461 -26.54 -14.49 -10.16
CA SER A 461 -25.19 -14.66 -10.68
C SER A 461 -25.10 -14.08 -12.10
N PHE A 462 -24.15 -13.16 -12.30
CA PHE A 462 -23.73 -12.75 -13.63
C PHE A 462 -23.04 -13.91 -14.35
N PHE A 463 -22.13 -14.57 -13.62
CA PHE A 463 -21.40 -15.75 -14.05
C PHE A 463 -20.86 -16.49 -12.81
N GLU A 464 -20.69 -17.80 -12.91
CA GLU A 464 -20.20 -18.66 -11.84
C GLU A 464 -19.29 -19.76 -12.37
N ALA A 465 -18.34 -20.19 -11.55
CA ALA A 465 -17.41 -21.26 -11.89
C ALA A 465 -18.10 -22.63 -11.93
N ASP A 466 -17.70 -23.48 -12.88
CA ASP A 466 -17.92 -24.92 -12.78
C ASP A 466 -16.76 -25.54 -11.99
N ILE A 467 -16.80 -25.45 -10.66
CA ILE A 467 -15.70 -25.92 -9.79
C ILE A 467 -15.46 -27.43 -9.86
N GLN A 468 -16.42 -28.21 -10.38
CA GLN A 468 -16.22 -29.65 -10.62
C GLN A 468 -15.30 -29.90 -11.81
N LYS A 469 -15.38 -29.07 -12.85
CA LYS A 469 -14.49 -29.12 -14.01
C LYS A 469 -13.19 -28.34 -13.79
N PHE A 470 -13.28 -27.19 -13.14
CA PHE A 470 -12.20 -26.21 -12.98
C PHE A 470 -12.01 -25.86 -11.49
N PRO A 471 -11.50 -26.79 -10.67
CA PRO A 471 -11.39 -26.58 -9.22
C PRO A 471 -10.47 -25.41 -8.84
N TYR A 472 -9.50 -25.07 -9.69
CA TYR A 472 -8.59 -23.93 -9.52
C TYR A 472 -9.29 -22.57 -9.57
N LEU A 473 -10.56 -22.51 -10.03
CA LEU A 473 -11.36 -21.28 -9.99
C LEU A 473 -11.93 -20.95 -8.61
N GLY A 474 -11.65 -21.79 -7.61
CA GLY A 474 -11.87 -21.47 -6.20
C GLY A 474 -13.35 -21.33 -5.78
N PRO A 475 -13.58 -21.25 -4.47
CA PRO A 475 -14.93 -21.04 -3.94
C PRO A 475 -15.41 -19.59 -4.02
N ILE A 476 -14.50 -18.62 -4.13
CA ILE A 476 -14.80 -17.18 -4.12
C ILE A 476 -14.04 -16.49 -5.27
N TRP A 477 -14.66 -15.49 -5.90
CA TRP A 477 -14.00 -14.58 -6.84
C TRP A 477 -13.87 -13.18 -6.26
N GLU A 478 -12.72 -12.56 -6.49
CA GLU A 478 -12.42 -11.16 -6.24
C GLU A 478 -12.33 -10.39 -7.55
N LEU A 479 -12.51 -9.07 -7.44
CA LEU A 479 -12.25 -8.10 -8.50
C LEU A 479 -12.83 -8.49 -9.88
N PRO A 480 -14.15 -8.75 -9.99
CA PRO A 480 -14.76 -8.98 -11.30
C PRO A 480 -14.65 -7.72 -12.16
N VAL A 481 -14.12 -7.82 -13.38
CA VAL A 481 -14.03 -6.69 -14.34
C VAL A 481 -14.71 -7.07 -15.64
N PHE A 482 -15.51 -6.17 -16.20
CA PHE A 482 -16.28 -6.41 -17.42
C PHE A 482 -16.06 -5.30 -18.46
N LEU A 483 -15.40 -5.62 -19.58
CA LEU A 483 -15.01 -4.65 -20.60
C LEU A 483 -15.54 -5.03 -22.00
N PRO A 484 -15.96 -4.07 -22.84
CA PRO A 484 -16.34 -4.35 -24.21
C PRO A 484 -15.10 -4.69 -25.07
N LEU A 485 -15.20 -5.66 -25.99
CA LEU A 485 -14.12 -6.04 -26.90
C LEU A 485 -14.41 -5.74 -28.38
N GLY A 486 -15.53 -5.09 -28.68
CA GLY A 486 -15.98 -4.82 -30.04
C GLY A 486 -16.74 -6.00 -30.65
N SER A 487 -16.63 -6.21 -31.96
CA SER A 487 -17.31 -7.31 -32.66
C SER A 487 -16.32 -8.27 -33.28
N ASP A 488 -16.66 -9.56 -33.27
CA ASP A 488 -15.90 -10.58 -33.99
C ASP A 488 -16.11 -10.49 -35.52
N LYS A 489 -15.46 -11.39 -36.26
CA LYS A 489 -15.57 -11.46 -37.73
C LYS A 489 -16.98 -11.76 -38.23
N GLN A 490 -17.85 -12.29 -37.37
CA GLN A 490 -19.25 -12.59 -37.67
C GLN A 490 -20.18 -11.42 -37.29
N GLY A 491 -19.64 -10.34 -36.73
CA GLY A 491 -20.39 -9.16 -36.30
C GLY A 491 -21.06 -9.34 -34.93
N VAL A 492 -20.68 -10.36 -34.16
CA VAL A 492 -21.22 -10.60 -32.81
C VAL A 492 -20.47 -9.73 -31.82
N SER A 493 -21.19 -8.98 -30.98
CA SER A 493 -20.59 -8.15 -29.92
C SER A 493 -19.94 -9.03 -28.85
N LYS A 494 -18.66 -8.79 -28.58
CA LYS A 494 -17.86 -9.51 -27.59
C LYS A 494 -17.50 -8.63 -26.40
N HIS A 495 -17.34 -9.28 -25.26
CA HIS A 495 -16.90 -8.68 -24.01
C HIS A 495 -15.86 -9.57 -23.34
N LEU A 496 -15.03 -8.95 -22.52
CA LEU A 496 -14.07 -9.58 -21.64
C LEU A 496 -14.63 -9.60 -20.22
N LEU A 497 -14.65 -10.76 -19.59
CA LEU A 497 -14.86 -10.92 -18.15
C LEU A 497 -13.54 -11.35 -17.53
N LEU A 498 -13.06 -10.64 -16.51
CA LEU A 498 -11.87 -10.95 -15.72
C LEU A 498 -12.27 -11.19 -14.28
N VAL A 499 -11.60 -12.12 -13.59
CA VAL A 499 -11.77 -12.40 -12.16
C VAL A 499 -10.45 -12.84 -11.54
N SER A 500 -10.33 -12.72 -10.22
CA SER A 500 -9.24 -13.30 -9.43
C SER A 500 -9.81 -14.32 -8.43
N PRO A 501 -9.61 -15.63 -8.64
CA PRO A 501 -10.05 -16.65 -7.69
C PRO A 501 -9.31 -16.59 -6.36
N VAL A 502 -10.00 -16.86 -5.26
CA VAL A 502 -9.41 -16.99 -3.92
C VAL A 502 -10.07 -18.09 -3.10
N GLY A 503 -9.41 -18.47 -2.01
CA GLY A 503 -9.87 -19.49 -1.07
C GLY A 503 -9.25 -20.86 -1.33
N ALA A 504 -9.73 -21.87 -0.61
CA ALA A 504 -9.13 -23.20 -0.64
C ALA A 504 -9.14 -23.83 -2.04
N GLY A 505 -7.96 -24.19 -2.55
CA GLY A 505 -7.80 -24.82 -3.86
C GLY A 505 -7.85 -23.86 -5.05
N ALA A 506 -8.06 -22.56 -4.80
CA ALA A 506 -8.00 -21.53 -5.83
C ALA A 506 -6.54 -21.30 -6.28
N ASP A 507 -6.39 -21.06 -7.58
CA ASP A 507 -5.18 -20.50 -8.17
C ASP A 507 -5.38 -18.99 -8.29
N VAL A 508 -4.54 -18.20 -7.63
CA VAL A 508 -4.75 -16.75 -7.50
C VAL A 508 -4.09 -16.06 -8.68
N GLU A 509 -4.83 -15.98 -9.78
CA GLU A 509 -4.40 -15.38 -11.05
C GLU A 509 -5.53 -14.60 -11.71
N VAL A 510 -5.19 -13.81 -12.73
CA VAL A 510 -6.19 -13.19 -13.61
C VAL A 510 -6.68 -14.18 -14.67
N PHE A 511 -7.82 -14.81 -14.38
CA PHE A 511 -8.55 -15.61 -15.34
C PHE A 511 -9.53 -14.77 -16.14
N TYR A 512 -9.69 -15.11 -17.42
CA TYR A 512 -10.58 -14.41 -18.33
C TYR A 512 -11.42 -15.33 -19.20
N TRP A 513 -12.55 -14.78 -19.64
CA TRP A 513 -13.37 -15.32 -20.71
C TRP A 513 -13.70 -14.23 -21.74
N ILE A 514 -13.81 -14.64 -23.01
CA ILE A 514 -14.44 -13.84 -24.06
C ILE A 514 -15.85 -14.39 -24.27
N GLY A 515 -16.83 -13.51 -24.39
CA GLY A 515 -18.23 -13.92 -24.51
C GLY A 515 -19.18 -12.78 -24.80
N GLN A 516 -20.46 -13.02 -24.57
CA GLN A 516 -21.55 -12.09 -24.84
C GLN A 516 -22.28 -11.70 -23.56
N LEU A 517 -22.77 -10.48 -23.52
CA LEU A 517 -23.72 -10.02 -22.51
C LEU A 517 -25.14 -10.40 -22.94
N ASP A 518 -25.82 -11.25 -22.18
CA ASP A 518 -27.27 -11.31 -22.26
C ASP A 518 -27.86 -10.19 -21.39
N LYS A 519 -28.27 -9.08 -22.04
CA LYS A 519 -28.88 -7.94 -21.35
C LYS A 519 -30.24 -8.25 -20.71
N HIS A 520 -30.94 -9.30 -21.15
CA HIS A 520 -32.28 -9.61 -20.62
C HIS A 520 -32.19 -10.27 -19.24
N SER A 521 -31.35 -11.30 -19.11
CA SER A 521 -31.06 -11.96 -17.84
C SER A 521 -29.99 -11.24 -17.02
N LEU A 522 -29.23 -10.34 -17.63
CA LEU A 522 -28.00 -9.76 -17.08
C LEU A 522 -27.00 -10.85 -16.68
N SER A 523 -26.61 -11.67 -17.64
CA SER A 523 -25.65 -12.76 -17.47
C SER A 523 -24.60 -12.79 -18.57
N PHE A 524 -23.46 -13.40 -18.27
CA PHE A 524 -22.39 -13.61 -19.23
C PHE A 524 -22.50 -14.97 -19.91
N LEU A 525 -22.39 -14.99 -21.22
CA LEU A 525 -22.39 -16.19 -22.05
C LEU A 525 -20.99 -16.37 -22.65
N PRO A 526 -20.13 -17.22 -22.06
CA PRO A 526 -18.77 -17.39 -22.55
C PRO A 526 -18.75 -18.15 -23.89
N ASP A 527 -17.82 -17.82 -24.77
CA ASP A 527 -17.60 -18.55 -26.02
C ASP A 527 -16.96 -19.93 -25.77
N GLN A 528 -16.26 -20.09 -24.65
CA GLN A 528 -15.63 -21.33 -24.20
C GLN A 528 -15.85 -21.52 -22.70
N GLU A 529 -16.08 -22.76 -22.24
CA GLU A 529 -16.29 -23.03 -20.82
C GLU A 529 -15.01 -22.81 -19.99
N GLU A 530 -13.86 -23.29 -20.49
CA GLU A 530 -12.59 -23.18 -19.79
C GLU A 530 -12.04 -21.75 -19.86
N PRO A 531 -11.70 -21.12 -18.72
CA PRO A 531 -11.06 -19.82 -18.71
C PRO A 531 -9.68 -19.86 -19.36
N GLN A 532 -9.14 -18.69 -19.64
CA GLN A 532 -7.76 -18.50 -20.07
C GLN A 532 -7.04 -17.57 -19.10
N LEU A 533 -5.72 -17.71 -18.99
CA LEU A 533 -4.88 -16.79 -18.22
C LEU A 533 -4.40 -15.61 -19.09
N MET A 534 -4.44 -14.37 -18.62
CA MET A 534 -3.82 -13.24 -19.35
C MET A 534 -2.30 -13.31 -19.27
N ASP A 535 -1.81 -13.58 -18.07
CA ASP A 535 -0.41 -13.73 -17.71
C ASP A 535 -0.15 -15.16 -17.26
N VAL A 536 0.98 -15.74 -17.64
CA VAL A 536 1.34 -17.11 -17.26
C VAL A 536 2.44 -17.18 -16.19
N GLY A 537 2.88 -16.04 -15.66
CA GLY A 537 3.74 -15.97 -14.49
C GLY A 537 2.95 -16.26 -13.22
N ASP A 538 3.55 -17.02 -12.30
CA ASP A 538 2.89 -17.53 -11.10
C ASP A 538 2.84 -16.46 -10.00
N PHE A 539 1.62 -16.17 -9.54
CA PHE A 539 1.23 -15.33 -8.42
C PHE A 539 1.64 -13.85 -8.52
N HIS A 540 1.94 -13.33 -9.71
CA HIS A 540 2.38 -11.94 -9.87
C HIS A 540 1.34 -11.02 -10.47
N PHE A 541 0.77 -11.37 -11.63
CA PHE A 541 -0.24 -10.57 -12.32
C PHE A 541 -1.61 -10.95 -11.77
N THR A 542 -1.96 -10.35 -10.64
CA THR A 542 -3.21 -10.65 -9.92
C THR A 542 -4.05 -9.39 -9.75
N GLY A 543 -5.25 -9.53 -9.19
CA GLY A 543 -6.12 -8.40 -8.83
C GLY A 543 -6.43 -7.44 -9.99
N PRO A 544 -7.25 -7.86 -10.97
CA PRO A 544 -7.47 -7.07 -12.17
C PRO A 544 -8.36 -5.84 -11.90
N SER A 545 -8.04 -4.75 -12.57
CA SER A 545 -8.93 -3.60 -12.75
C SER A 545 -8.86 -3.12 -14.19
N GLY A 546 -9.83 -2.34 -14.65
CA GLY A 546 -9.77 -1.83 -16.01
C GLY A 546 -10.78 -0.75 -16.34
N MET A 547 -10.51 -0.06 -17.44
CA MET A 547 -11.35 1.00 -17.99
C MET A 547 -11.39 0.91 -19.52
N VAL A 548 -12.46 1.49 -20.09
CA VAL A 548 -12.42 1.98 -21.46
C VAL A 548 -11.84 3.39 -21.39
N ASP A 549 -10.66 3.59 -21.97
CA ASP A 549 -10.04 4.90 -22.05
C ASP A 549 -10.91 5.83 -22.91
N PRO A 550 -11.48 6.92 -22.35
CA PRO A 550 -12.31 7.83 -23.12
C PRO A 550 -11.50 8.67 -24.13
N VAL A 551 -10.18 8.75 -24.00
CA VAL A 551 -9.32 9.51 -24.92
C VAL A 551 -9.06 8.72 -26.20
N THR A 552 -8.72 7.44 -26.08
CA THR A 552 -8.33 6.61 -27.24
C THR A 552 -9.36 5.55 -27.63
N GLY A 553 -10.31 5.22 -26.76
CA GLY A 553 -11.25 4.11 -26.92
C GLY A 553 -10.65 2.72 -26.66
N ARG A 554 -9.39 2.62 -26.21
CA ARG A 554 -8.76 1.34 -25.85
C ARG A 554 -9.29 0.82 -24.53
N ASN A 555 -9.35 -0.50 -24.39
CA ASN A 555 -9.50 -1.12 -23.06
C ASN A 555 -8.12 -1.22 -22.41
N ILE A 556 -8.00 -0.65 -21.21
CA ILE A 556 -6.76 -0.68 -20.43
C ILE A 556 -7.01 -1.47 -19.15
N VAL A 557 -6.16 -2.45 -18.89
CA VAL A 557 -6.19 -3.29 -17.68
C VAL A 557 -4.96 -2.96 -16.83
N PHE A 558 -5.18 -2.94 -15.52
CA PHE A 558 -4.18 -2.73 -14.48
C PHE A 558 -4.23 -3.93 -13.53
N THR A 559 -3.08 -4.23 -12.93
CA THR A 559 -2.91 -5.34 -11.98
C THR A 559 -1.91 -4.98 -10.91
N ILE A 560 -1.93 -5.71 -9.80
CA ILE A 560 -0.76 -5.77 -8.93
C ILE A 560 0.33 -6.62 -9.58
N ALA A 561 1.57 -6.32 -9.23
CA ALA A 561 2.70 -7.22 -9.33
C ALA A 561 3.15 -7.61 -7.92
N GLN A 562 2.65 -8.74 -7.42
CA GLN A 562 2.97 -9.20 -6.06
C GLN A 562 4.48 -9.46 -5.90
N GLY A 563 4.94 -9.33 -4.66
CA GLY A 563 6.34 -9.51 -4.29
C GLY A 563 6.51 -10.86 -3.60
N ASP A 564 7.69 -11.47 -3.76
CA ASP A 564 8.03 -12.77 -3.16
C ASP A 564 8.92 -12.64 -1.91
N ARG A 565 9.14 -11.41 -1.45
CA ARG A 565 10.05 -11.13 -0.34
C ARG A 565 9.51 -11.66 0.98
N THR A 566 10.43 -11.95 1.89
CA THR A 566 10.07 -12.19 3.28
C THR A 566 9.75 -10.87 3.97
N SER A 567 8.95 -10.94 5.04
CA SER A 567 8.65 -9.78 5.87
C SER A 567 9.89 -9.09 6.43
N VAL A 568 11.00 -9.82 6.64
CA VAL A 568 12.29 -9.22 7.04
C VAL A 568 12.83 -8.29 5.95
N LEU A 569 12.83 -8.73 4.69
CA LEU A 569 13.30 -7.93 3.57
C LEU A 569 12.33 -6.78 3.25
N GLU A 570 11.03 -6.97 3.43
CA GLU A 570 10.03 -5.90 3.34
C GLU A 570 10.23 -4.85 4.44
N TYR A 571 10.51 -5.27 5.68
CA TYR A 571 10.86 -4.35 6.77
C TYR A 571 12.09 -3.52 6.41
N GLN A 572 13.16 -4.16 5.95
CA GLN A 572 14.44 -3.52 5.60
C GLN A 572 14.36 -2.60 4.37
N SER A 573 13.52 -2.93 3.40
CA SER A 573 13.31 -2.11 2.21
C SER A 573 12.28 -1.00 2.43
N GLY A 574 11.38 -1.16 3.38
CA GLY A 574 10.35 -0.17 3.72
C GLY A 574 9.23 -0.05 2.69
N TRP A 575 9.11 -0.99 1.77
CA TRP A 575 8.02 -1.09 0.80
C TRP A 575 7.68 -2.54 0.49
N ALA A 576 6.44 -2.77 0.04
CA ALA A 576 5.98 -4.09 -0.40
C ALA A 576 5.02 -3.92 -1.60
N HIS A 577 5.26 -4.75 -2.61
CA HIS A 577 4.52 -4.81 -3.89
C HIS A 577 4.61 -3.53 -4.75
N ASN A 578 4.09 -3.62 -5.98
CA ASN A 578 3.96 -2.53 -6.95
C ASN A 578 2.83 -2.87 -7.92
N GLY A 579 2.40 -1.93 -8.76
CA GLY A 579 1.54 -2.23 -9.91
C GLY A 579 2.32 -2.93 -11.02
N GLY A 580 1.64 -3.73 -11.85
CA GLY A 580 2.14 -4.12 -13.18
C GLY A 580 2.09 -2.95 -14.16
N LEU A 581 2.66 -3.13 -15.36
CA LEU A 581 2.46 -2.15 -16.43
C LEU A 581 0.98 -2.12 -16.86
N PRO A 582 0.44 -0.94 -17.21
CA PRO A 582 -0.87 -0.88 -17.85
C PRO A 582 -0.82 -1.60 -19.21
N VAL A 583 -1.82 -2.45 -19.48
CA VAL A 583 -1.90 -3.23 -20.72
C VAL A 583 -3.16 -2.86 -21.51
N SER A 584 -3.00 -2.66 -22.81
CA SER A 584 -4.10 -2.58 -23.75
C SER A 584 -4.57 -3.99 -24.10
N VAL A 585 -5.88 -4.23 -23.99
CA VAL A 585 -6.52 -5.49 -24.39
C VAL A 585 -7.50 -5.29 -25.54
N TYR A 586 -7.51 -6.22 -26.49
CA TYR A 586 -8.32 -6.11 -27.70
C TYR A 586 -8.71 -7.48 -28.28
N LEU A 587 -9.80 -7.54 -29.05
CA LEU A 587 -10.16 -8.76 -29.78
C LEU A 587 -9.32 -8.88 -31.05
N ARG A 588 -8.56 -9.98 -31.16
CA ARG A 588 -7.80 -10.27 -32.37
C ARG A 588 -8.71 -10.81 -33.46
N GLU A 589 -8.22 -10.69 -34.69
CA GLU A 589 -8.87 -11.23 -35.88
C GLU A 589 -9.11 -12.75 -35.85
N ASP A 590 -8.33 -13.50 -35.09
CA ASP A 590 -8.49 -14.95 -34.92
C ASP A 590 -9.44 -15.31 -33.77
N GLY A 591 -10.04 -14.33 -33.12
CA GLY A 591 -10.97 -14.49 -31.99
C GLY A 591 -10.30 -14.63 -30.63
N ARG A 592 -8.96 -14.59 -30.55
CA ARG A 592 -8.23 -14.62 -29.27
C ARG A 592 -8.11 -13.22 -28.65
N LEU A 593 -7.80 -13.17 -27.36
CA LEU A 593 -7.44 -11.92 -26.69
C LEU A 593 -6.05 -11.47 -27.16
N GLY A 594 -5.94 -10.21 -27.52
CA GLY A 594 -4.67 -9.51 -27.69
C GLY A 594 -4.32 -8.75 -26.42
N ILE A 595 -3.06 -8.83 -26.02
CA ILE A 595 -2.51 -8.12 -24.86
C ILE A 595 -1.20 -7.46 -25.26
N GLU A 596 -1.11 -6.15 -25.07
CA GLU A 596 0.11 -5.38 -25.32
C GLU A 596 0.28 -4.29 -24.25
N PRO A 597 1.51 -3.97 -23.84
CA PRO A 597 1.76 -2.86 -22.95
C PRO A 597 1.35 -1.55 -23.65
N ILE A 598 0.85 -0.57 -22.89
CA ILE A 598 0.39 0.69 -23.49
C ILE A 598 1.51 1.38 -24.29
N GLN A 599 1.15 1.96 -25.44
CA GLN A 599 2.11 2.59 -26.35
C GLN A 599 2.82 3.82 -25.74
N GLU A 600 2.19 4.45 -24.74
CA GLU A 600 2.65 5.65 -24.05
C GLU A 600 3.99 5.41 -23.34
N LEU A 601 4.29 4.17 -22.92
CA LEU A 601 5.57 3.79 -22.30
C LEU A 601 6.78 4.09 -23.18
N ARG A 602 6.59 4.24 -24.51
CA ARG A 602 7.66 4.67 -25.43
C ARG A 602 8.23 6.04 -25.07
N SER A 603 7.48 6.89 -24.35
CA SER A 603 7.95 8.18 -23.86
C SER A 603 9.13 8.05 -22.87
N LEU A 604 9.25 6.90 -22.19
CA LEU A 604 10.33 6.61 -21.25
C LEU A 604 11.62 6.16 -21.95
N ARG A 605 11.58 5.82 -23.25
CA ARG A 605 12.77 5.37 -23.99
C ARG A 605 13.86 6.45 -23.93
N GLY A 606 15.01 6.06 -23.41
CA GLY A 606 16.27 6.78 -23.42
C GLY A 606 17.13 6.37 -24.61
N GLU A 607 18.42 6.18 -24.37
CA GLU A 607 19.37 5.77 -25.40
C GLU A 607 19.01 4.38 -25.94
N LYS A 608 19.03 4.23 -27.28
CA LYS A 608 18.97 2.93 -27.93
C LYS A 608 20.35 2.28 -27.86
N ARG A 609 20.51 1.30 -26.98
CA ARG A 609 21.79 0.65 -26.65
C ARG A 609 22.19 -0.42 -27.66
N LEU A 610 21.22 -1.05 -28.30
CA LEU A 610 21.45 -2.10 -29.29
C LEU A 610 20.36 -2.07 -30.37
N SER A 611 20.78 -2.38 -31.60
CA SER A 611 19.88 -2.68 -32.71
C SER A 611 20.60 -3.64 -33.65
N LEU A 612 20.08 -4.86 -33.78
CA LEU A 612 20.65 -5.90 -34.63
C LEU A 612 19.58 -6.66 -35.40
N HIS A 613 19.99 -7.21 -36.54
CA HIS A 613 19.13 -7.98 -37.44
C HIS A 613 19.89 -9.16 -38.02
N ASP A 614 19.16 -10.26 -38.22
CA ASP A 614 19.61 -11.48 -38.88
C ASP A 614 21.01 -11.95 -38.39
N LYS A 615 21.12 -12.18 -37.07
CA LYS A 615 22.33 -12.67 -36.40
C LYS A 615 22.14 -14.07 -35.83
N SER A 616 23.20 -14.88 -35.85
CA SER A 616 23.23 -16.08 -35.02
C SER A 616 23.25 -15.70 -33.52
N LEU A 617 22.85 -16.63 -32.65
CA LEU A 617 22.93 -16.42 -31.19
C LEU A 617 24.33 -15.99 -30.73
N ILE A 618 25.38 -16.59 -31.29
CA ILE A 618 26.78 -16.29 -30.95
C ILE A 618 27.12 -14.84 -31.32
N GLU A 619 26.82 -14.40 -32.54
CA GLU A 619 27.11 -13.03 -32.99
C GLU A 619 26.31 -11.97 -32.23
N ALA A 620 25.07 -12.29 -31.84
CA ALA A 620 24.25 -11.41 -31.02
C ALA A 620 24.81 -11.31 -29.59
N ASN A 621 25.19 -12.44 -28.98
CA ASN A 621 25.78 -12.47 -27.64
C ASN A 621 27.13 -11.76 -27.54
N GLU A 622 27.97 -11.79 -28.58
CA GLU A 622 29.21 -10.99 -28.60
C GLU A 622 28.95 -9.48 -28.48
N GLN A 623 27.84 -8.99 -29.03
CA GLN A 623 27.44 -7.59 -28.89
C GLN A 623 26.77 -7.30 -27.54
N LEU A 624 26.00 -8.26 -27.01
CA LEU A 624 25.32 -8.11 -25.71
C LEU A 624 26.29 -7.99 -24.52
N LYS A 625 27.53 -8.51 -24.63
CA LYS A 625 28.56 -8.35 -23.58
C LYS A 625 28.82 -6.90 -23.16
N ALA A 626 28.58 -5.94 -24.06
CA ALA A 626 28.75 -4.51 -23.78
C ALA A 626 27.50 -3.85 -23.18
N ILE A 627 26.39 -4.57 -23.09
CA ILE A 627 25.11 -4.06 -22.60
C ILE A 627 24.95 -4.47 -21.15
N GLN A 628 24.75 -3.48 -20.29
CA GLN A 628 24.45 -3.65 -18.87
C GLN A 628 23.31 -2.70 -18.51
N GLY A 629 22.34 -3.16 -17.72
CA GLY A 629 21.25 -2.32 -17.25
C GLY A 629 20.24 -3.06 -16.39
N ASP A 630 19.56 -2.30 -15.53
CA ASP A 630 18.48 -2.75 -14.66
C ASP A 630 17.13 -2.09 -14.98
N MET A 631 17.10 -1.21 -16.00
CA MET A 631 15.92 -0.53 -16.50
C MET A 631 15.97 -0.50 -18.03
N LEU A 632 15.41 -1.53 -18.67
CA LEU A 632 15.52 -1.76 -20.11
C LEU A 632 14.16 -2.12 -20.73
N GLU A 633 13.92 -1.63 -21.94
CA GLU A 633 12.93 -2.19 -22.85
C GLU A 633 13.66 -3.00 -23.93
N ILE A 634 13.23 -4.24 -24.15
CA ILE A 634 13.84 -5.17 -25.09
C ILE A 634 12.76 -5.68 -26.05
N GLN A 635 12.95 -5.47 -27.35
CA GLN A 635 12.12 -6.07 -28.38
C GLN A 635 12.94 -7.11 -29.12
N LEU A 636 12.50 -8.37 -29.10
CA LEU A 636 13.25 -9.52 -29.59
C LEU A 636 12.37 -10.40 -30.47
N GLU A 637 12.84 -10.72 -31.68
CA GLU A 637 12.24 -11.75 -32.54
C GLU A 637 13.27 -12.83 -32.85
N MET A 638 12.92 -14.08 -32.57
CA MET A 638 13.78 -15.25 -32.79
C MET A 638 13.06 -16.30 -33.65
N GLU A 639 13.78 -16.74 -34.68
CA GLU A 639 13.42 -17.89 -35.50
C GLU A 639 14.16 -19.12 -34.97
N ARG A 640 13.41 -20.22 -34.72
CA ARG A 640 13.91 -21.32 -33.91
C ARG A 640 15.06 -22.14 -34.51
N GLY A 641 15.18 -22.19 -35.84
CA GLY A 641 16.10 -23.09 -36.53
C GLY A 641 15.96 -24.55 -36.06
N SER A 642 17.02 -25.10 -35.45
CA SER A 642 17.05 -26.46 -34.89
C SER A 642 16.82 -26.52 -33.38
N ALA A 643 16.72 -25.37 -32.70
CA ALA A 643 16.48 -25.31 -31.26
C ALA A 643 15.06 -25.77 -30.90
N ALA A 644 14.96 -26.54 -29.81
CA ALA A 644 13.68 -26.91 -29.19
C ALA A 644 13.27 -25.92 -28.09
N GLN A 645 14.24 -25.20 -27.51
CA GLN A 645 14.03 -24.16 -26.52
C GLN A 645 14.91 -22.94 -26.83
N LEU A 646 14.33 -21.74 -26.73
CA LEU A 646 15.03 -20.47 -26.95
C LEU A 646 14.53 -19.38 -26.03
N GLY A 647 15.40 -18.46 -25.67
CA GLY A 647 15.08 -17.43 -24.71
C GLY A 647 16.14 -16.36 -24.55
N ILE A 648 15.95 -15.58 -23.50
CA ILE A 648 16.85 -14.53 -23.04
C ILE A 648 16.99 -14.64 -21.53
N LYS A 649 18.23 -14.56 -21.07
CA LYS A 649 18.57 -14.36 -19.67
C LYS A 649 18.74 -12.88 -19.40
N VAL A 650 18.21 -12.45 -18.27
CA VAL A 650 18.34 -11.10 -17.76
C VAL A 650 18.97 -11.12 -16.37
N ARG A 651 19.46 -9.95 -15.93
CA ARG A 651 20.11 -9.79 -14.62
C ARG A 651 21.27 -10.78 -14.42
N CYS A 652 22.05 -11.03 -15.48
CA CYS A 652 23.18 -11.96 -15.42
C CYS A 652 24.38 -11.33 -14.70
N THR A 653 24.99 -12.07 -13.77
CA THR A 653 26.33 -11.72 -13.27
C THR A 653 27.40 -12.11 -14.30
N PRO A 654 28.58 -11.46 -14.29
CA PRO A 654 29.65 -11.76 -15.26
C PRO A 654 30.14 -13.23 -15.25
N ASP A 655 29.96 -13.92 -14.13
CA ASP A 655 30.33 -15.33 -13.92
C ASP A 655 29.16 -16.31 -14.06
N GLY A 656 27.93 -15.82 -14.27
CA GLY A 656 26.72 -16.65 -14.42
C GLY A 656 26.20 -17.29 -13.12
N GLU A 657 26.63 -16.79 -11.96
CA GLU A 657 26.11 -17.23 -10.64
C GLU A 657 24.69 -16.76 -10.36
N GLU A 658 24.30 -15.57 -10.82
CA GLU A 658 22.92 -15.10 -10.82
C GLU A 658 22.43 -14.83 -12.24
N GLU A 659 21.22 -15.31 -12.56
CA GLU A 659 20.52 -15.10 -13.83
C GLU A 659 19.02 -15.42 -13.66
N THR A 660 18.18 -14.76 -14.46
CA THR A 660 16.77 -15.15 -14.66
C THR A 660 16.56 -15.46 -16.14
N LEU A 661 16.16 -16.68 -16.48
CA LEU A 661 15.98 -17.11 -17.88
C LEU A 661 14.50 -17.08 -18.26
N LEU A 662 14.15 -16.28 -19.27
CA LEU A 662 12.85 -16.34 -19.94
C LEU A 662 13.00 -17.09 -21.25
N TYR A 663 12.21 -18.14 -21.46
CA TYR A 663 12.33 -18.98 -22.65
C TYR A 663 10.99 -19.58 -23.07
N TYR A 664 10.94 -20.00 -24.33
CA TYR A 664 9.82 -20.75 -24.87
C TYR A 664 10.24 -22.18 -25.19
N ASP A 665 9.38 -23.13 -24.84
CA ASP A 665 9.54 -24.55 -25.15
C ASP A 665 8.53 -24.96 -26.24
N TRP A 666 9.03 -25.31 -27.44
CA TRP A 666 8.18 -25.75 -28.55
C TRP A 666 7.59 -27.14 -28.38
N LYS A 667 8.21 -28.01 -27.58
CA LYS A 667 7.73 -29.37 -27.33
C LYS A 667 6.49 -29.34 -26.45
N GLU A 668 6.51 -28.52 -25.40
CA GLU A 668 5.40 -28.39 -24.45
C GLU A 668 4.45 -27.21 -24.80
N SER A 669 4.85 -26.34 -25.74
CA SER A 669 4.14 -25.10 -26.11
C SER A 669 3.92 -24.16 -24.92
N MET A 670 5.00 -23.88 -24.19
CA MET A 670 4.97 -23.08 -22.97
C MET A 670 5.96 -21.92 -23.01
N LEU A 671 5.53 -20.77 -22.50
CA LEU A 671 6.39 -19.65 -22.13
C LEU A 671 6.75 -19.80 -20.64
N LEU A 672 8.05 -19.76 -20.32
CA LEU A 672 8.57 -20.14 -19.02
C LEU A 672 9.59 -19.10 -18.51
N ALA A 673 9.68 -18.99 -17.18
CA ALA A 673 10.69 -18.25 -16.46
C ALA A 673 11.38 -19.16 -15.45
N ASP A 674 12.68 -19.39 -15.62
CA ASP A 674 13.53 -20.10 -14.65
C ASP A 674 14.21 -19.09 -13.73
N ARG A 675 13.82 -19.17 -12.45
CA ARG A 675 14.26 -18.31 -11.36
C ARG A 675 15.21 -19.02 -10.40
N THR A 676 15.63 -20.25 -10.71
CA THR A 676 16.46 -21.08 -9.80
C THR A 676 17.81 -20.45 -9.46
N LYS A 677 18.29 -19.51 -10.28
CA LYS A 677 19.50 -18.71 -10.04
C LYS A 677 19.24 -17.21 -9.96
N THR A 678 18.01 -16.77 -9.73
CA THR A 678 17.71 -15.32 -9.72
C THR A 678 18.38 -14.57 -8.56
N SER A 679 18.61 -15.24 -7.43
CA SER A 679 19.25 -14.64 -6.27
C SER A 679 20.12 -15.64 -5.50
N GLN A 680 21.27 -15.17 -5.02
CA GLN A 680 22.14 -15.79 -4.03
C GLN A 680 21.89 -15.22 -2.63
N HIS A 681 20.94 -14.28 -2.47
CA HIS A 681 20.61 -13.71 -1.17
C HIS A 681 19.89 -14.76 -0.31
N SER A 682 20.46 -15.12 0.84
CA SER A 682 20.01 -16.28 1.64
C SER A 682 18.59 -16.17 2.19
N GLU A 683 18.06 -14.95 2.31
CA GLU A 683 16.69 -14.69 2.79
C GLU A 683 15.68 -14.48 1.65
N GLU A 684 16.12 -14.44 0.39
CA GLU A 684 15.23 -14.28 -0.76
C GLU A 684 14.56 -15.62 -1.12
N LYS A 685 13.27 -15.58 -1.45
CA LYS A 685 12.47 -16.79 -1.74
C LYS A 685 12.20 -16.98 -3.23
N CYS A 686 12.47 -15.97 -4.05
CA CYS A 686 12.32 -16.02 -5.50
C CYS A 686 13.15 -17.17 -6.10
N SER A 687 12.49 -18.26 -6.50
CA SER A 687 13.13 -19.47 -7.05
C SER A 687 12.14 -20.30 -7.88
N GLY A 688 12.60 -21.41 -8.44
CA GLY A 688 11.77 -22.35 -9.20
C GLY A 688 11.56 -21.94 -10.67
N ILE A 689 10.76 -22.72 -11.38
CA ILE A 689 10.37 -22.46 -12.77
C ILE A 689 8.86 -22.22 -12.77
N GLN A 690 8.44 -21.13 -13.40
CA GLN A 690 7.03 -20.78 -13.61
C GLN A 690 6.72 -20.55 -15.08
N GLY A 691 5.45 -20.48 -15.44
CA GLY A 691 5.03 -20.24 -16.81
C GLY A 691 3.79 -21.04 -17.17
N GLY A 692 3.43 -21.00 -18.44
CA GLY A 692 2.19 -21.62 -18.90
C GLY A 692 2.07 -21.67 -20.41
N LYS A 693 0.92 -22.20 -20.85
CA LYS A 693 0.67 -22.53 -22.25
C LYS A 693 0.60 -21.28 -23.12
N LEU A 694 1.35 -21.29 -24.23
CA LEU A 694 1.30 -20.29 -25.28
C LEU A 694 1.39 -20.98 -26.64
N GLU A 695 0.37 -20.85 -27.48
CA GLU A 695 0.37 -21.42 -28.83
C GLU A 695 0.80 -20.39 -29.88
N LEU A 696 2.01 -20.56 -30.44
CA LEU A 696 2.56 -19.66 -31.46
C LEU A 696 2.02 -19.91 -32.88
N CYS A 697 1.30 -21.01 -33.13
CA CYS A 697 0.69 -21.34 -34.43
C CYS A 697 1.64 -21.23 -35.66
N GLY A 698 2.94 -21.51 -35.46
CA GLY A 698 3.95 -21.46 -36.52
C GLY A 698 4.64 -20.11 -36.71
N GLU A 699 4.30 -19.10 -35.90
CA GLU A 699 5.03 -17.84 -35.86
C GLU A 699 6.39 -17.97 -35.16
N ASN A 700 7.29 -17.03 -35.47
CA ASN A 700 8.50 -16.80 -34.69
C ASN A 700 8.14 -16.39 -33.26
N LEU A 701 9.03 -16.67 -32.31
CA LEU A 701 8.88 -16.15 -30.96
C LEU A 701 9.19 -14.65 -30.98
N LYS A 702 8.21 -13.84 -30.61
CA LYS A 702 8.36 -12.39 -30.44
C LYS A 702 8.16 -12.06 -28.97
N LEU A 703 9.16 -11.47 -28.35
CA LEU A 703 9.10 -11.01 -26.97
C LEU A 703 9.25 -9.49 -26.95
N HIS A 704 8.32 -8.80 -26.31
CA HIS A 704 8.46 -7.42 -25.90
C HIS A 704 8.63 -7.42 -24.38
N LEU A 705 9.86 -7.25 -23.91
CA LEU A 705 10.21 -7.33 -22.51
C LEU A 705 10.43 -5.95 -21.92
N TYR A 706 9.99 -5.78 -20.68
CA TYR A 706 10.32 -4.66 -19.81
C TYR A 706 11.03 -5.21 -18.58
N LEU A 707 12.30 -4.82 -18.41
CA LEU A 707 13.13 -5.16 -17.27
C LEU A 707 13.31 -3.93 -16.38
N ASP A 708 12.64 -3.91 -15.24
CA ASP A 708 12.86 -2.91 -14.19
C ASP A 708 13.66 -3.55 -13.05
N ARG A 709 14.05 -2.75 -12.05
CA ARG A 709 15.03 -3.15 -11.02
C ARG A 709 14.71 -4.47 -10.34
N SER A 710 13.43 -4.75 -10.09
CA SER A 710 12.98 -6.06 -9.60
C SER A 710 11.83 -6.70 -10.37
N MET A 711 11.58 -6.27 -11.60
CA MET A 711 10.43 -6.72 -12.39
C MET A 711 10.88 -7.13 -13.77
N VAL A 712 10.32 -8.23 -14.26
CA VAL A 712 10.37 -8.59 -15.68
C VAL A 712 8.96 -8.87 -16.14
N GLU A 713 8.50 -8.11 -17.12
CA GLU A 713 7.25 -8.38 -17.83
C GLU A 713 7.56 -8.68 -19.29
N ALA A 714 7.20 -9.87 -19.75
CA ALA A 714 7.43 -10.31 -21.12
C ALA A 714 6.10 -10.54 -21.86
N TYR A 715 5.86 -9.77 -22.91
CA TYR A 715 4.68 -9.87 -23.75
C TYR A 715 5.03 -10.68 -25.01
N ALA A 716 4.47 -11.89 -25.10
CA ALA A 716 4.81 -12.84 -26.14
C ALA A 716 3.77 -12.84 -27.26
N ASN A 717 4.21 -12.48 -28.49
CA ASN A 717 3.42 -12.44 -29.72
C ASN A 717 2.11 -11.62 -29.63
N GLY A 718 1.97 -10.75 -28.62
CA GLY A 718 0.74 -10.03 -28.30
C GLY A 718 -0.42 -10.94 -27.89
N LEU A 719 -0.12 -12.13 -27.32
CA LEU A 719 -1.10 -13.17 -26.96
C LEU A 719 -1.17 -13.45 -25.46
N LYS A 720 -0.02 -13.50 -24.79
CA LYS A 720 0.10 -13.72 -23.34
C LYS A 720 1.22 -12.84 -22.78
N SER A 721 1.11 -12.46 -21.52
CA SER A 721 2.24 -11.94 -20.76
C SER A 721 2.83 -13.02 -19.84
N LEU A 722 4.06 -12.79 -19.38
CA LEU A 722 4.65 -13.48 -18.23
C LEU A 722 5.28 -12.40 -17.36
N THR A 723 4.73 -12.21 -16.17
CA THR A 723 5.21 -11.29 -15.15
C THR A 723 6.02 -12.06 -14.11
N THR A 724 7.17 -11.53 -13.71
CA THR A 724 7.97 -12.15 -12.66
C THR A 724 8.82 -11.15 -11.87
N ARG A 725 9.06 -11.47 -10.59
CA ARG A 725 9.97 -10.71 -9.73
C ARG A 725 11.40 -11.19 -9.88
N VAL A 726 12.34 -10.26 -9.82
CA VAL A 726 13.78 -10.55 -9.81
C VAL A 726 14.48 -9.78 -8.70
N TYR A 727 15.15 -10.45 -7.77
CA TYR A 727 15.83 -9.80 -6.65
C TYR A 727 17.28 -10.28 -6.53
N PRO A 728 18.15 -9.97 -7.52
CA PRO A 728 19.53 -10.41 -7.47
C PRO A 728 20.25 -9.86 -6.23
N GLY A 729 20.97 -10.74 -5.53
CA GLY A 729 21.75 -10.39 -4.35
C GLY A 729 22.98 -9.55 -4.69
N ARG A 730 23.54 -9.73 -5.90
CA ARG A 730 24.73 -9.01 -6.36
C ARG A 730 24.39 -7.76 -7.17
N LYS A 731 25.15 -6.69 -6.94
CA LYS A 731 24.97 -5.40 -7.62
C LYS A 731 25.46 -5.39 -9.07
N ASP A 732 26.28 -6.36 -9.46
CA ASP A 732 26.83 -6.51 -10.81
C ASP A 732 26.00 -7.44 -11.71
N ALA A 733 24.85 -7.93 -11.22
CA ALA A 733 23.86 -8.72 -11.95
C ALA A 733 23.09 -7.85 -12.96
N LEU A 734 23.77 -7.34 -14.00
CA LEU A 734 23.25 -6.34 -14.96
C LEU A 734 23.30 -6.82 -16.41
N GLY A 735 23.86 -8.01 -16.67
CA GLY A 735 24.07 -8.53 -18.02
C GLY A 735 22.81 -9.13 -18.65
N LEU A 736 22.90 -9.31 -19.97
CA LEU A 736 21.92 -10.01 -20.80
C LEU A 736 22.63 -11.11 -21.61
N GLU A 737 21.96 -12.24 -21.83
CA GLU A 737 22.47 -13.32 -22.67
C GLU A 737 21.31 -14.00 -23.41
N LEU A 738 21.37 -14.12 -24.73
CA LEU A 738 20.45 -14.96 -25.49
C LEU A 738 20.82 -16.44 -25.32
N TRP A 739 19.83 -17.28 -25.12
CA TRP A 739 20.02 -18.68 -24.79
C TRP A 739 19.23 -19.59 -25.74
N GLY A 740 19.80 -20.75 -26.07
CA GLY A 740 19.18 -21.76 -26.92
C GLY A 740 19.87 -23.11 -26.85
N ASP A 741 19.13 -24.20 -27.02
CA ASP A 741 19.63 -25.57 -27.04
C ASP A 741 20.02 -26.08 -28.45
N GLY A 742 19.97 -25.21 -29.46
CA GLY A 742 20.33 -25.50 -30.84
C GLY A 742 20.67 -24.24 -31.64
N GLU A 743 20.79 -24.37 -32.96
CA GLU A 743 21.00 -23.21 -33.84
C GLU A 743 19.70 -22.43 -34.01
N ALA A 744 19.77 -21.11 -33.81
CA ALA A 744 18.65 -20.20 -33.99
C ALA A 744 19.12 -18.88 -34.62
N LEU A 745 18.17 -18.17 -35.22
CA LEU A 745 18.40 -16.89 -35.87
C LEU A 745 17.66 -15.78 -35.11
N VAL A 746 18.41 -14.80 -34.62
CA VAL A 746 17.86 -13.55 -34.08
C VAL A 746 17.48 -12.67 -35.26
N LYS A 747 16.18 -12.65 -35.59
CA LYS A 747 15.63 -11.87 -36.70
C LYS A 747 15.77 -10.38 -36.44
N SER A 748 15.45 -9.96 -35.22
CA SER A 748 15.67 -8.59 -34.76
C SER A 748 15.83 -8.55 -33.25
N MET A 749 16.65 -7.62 -32.77
CA MET A 749 16.71 -7.26 -31.36
C MET A 749 17.01 -5.77 -31.22
N ASP A 750 16.17 -5.08 -30.46
CA ASP A 750 16.35 -3.68 -30.08
C ASP A 750 16.30 -3.54 -28.56
N ILE A 751 17.18 -2.71 -28.01
CA ILE A 751 17.27 -2.44 -26.56
C ILE A 751 17.31 -0.94 -26.33
N TRP A 752 16.45 -0.45 -25.46
CA TRP A 752 16.47 0.93 -24.96
C TRP A 752 16.68 0.96 -23.46
N GLU A 753 17.44 1.94 -22.98
CA GLU A 753 17.37 2.35 -21.58
C GLU A 753 15.99 2.96 -21.29
N MET A 754 15.45 2.72 -20.09
CA MET A 754 14.17 3.27 -19.66
C MET A 754 14.38 4.28 -18.54
N LYS A 755 13.65 5.41 -18.64
CA LYS A 755 13.62 6.44 -17.59
C LYS A 755 12.63 6.07 -16.50
N SER A 756 12.84 6.65 -15.31
CA SER A 756 11.89 6.58 -14.20
C SER A 756 10.61 7.36 -14.52
N ILE A 757 9.48 6.92 -13.94
CA ILE A 757 8.18 7.62 -14.01
C ILE A 757 8.03 8.72 -12.94
N TRP A 758 9.02 8.86 -12.05
CA TRP A 758 9.02 9.73 -10.87
C TRP A 758 9.91 10.96 -11.02
#